data_AF-A0A0K8U5B9-F1
#
_entry.id   AF-A0A0K8U5B9-F1
#
_cell.length_a   1.000
_cell.length_b   1.000
_cell.length_c   1.000
_cell.angle_alpha   90.00
_cell.angle_beta   90.00
_cell.angle_gamma   90.00
#
_symmetry.space_group_name_H-M   'P 1'
#
loop_
_entity.id
_entity.type
_entity.pdbx_description
1 polymer ?
#
loop_
_entity_poly.entity_id
_entity_poly.type
_entity_poly.pdbx_seq_one_letter_code
_entity_poly.pdbx_strand_id
1 'polypeptide(L)'
;MLKHFLVVITAISACSFLYGVYNYNVEIESNACQMTYMFAPPQFSRIDFEENDKFRNYGLYYYNEGRISIEVHNTQFTGAPVIFVPGNGGSYKQVRSLASVALRKARESATGIHLDYFTIDYNEELSALYGDYLERQTLYLKTCIKIVRKLYKSTEQAAVIIVGHSMGAVVAQAVLRDPEFSKFINTIVSLSSPINKPILVLDEKIHAFYKSINKNISVRRSSLKLNKNSNFCCATCSRFLISNHTNNADKNLKNVLIITIGGGNRDVLVPPGFTISKYSDIHAMTMSIPKVWLSCDHLSAVWCLQLVQVINRYMFDISVSDKQNFIYFTKDRIRREQAALTHFVKLNINQSKEINIEQEGRHNSVWREDTLRVFSKAFKEGSKSNFIQLIPLRRHKKHTKLCIDVTQLESDDFLFGCTVKSRFKNDWFCQDKASLSHNFQILPSIKNKMRSVAILDINNLKKTYVNWTHVGFFVRASRKPKVYHVDMFNPAERNMVFNLPRWSTFQKTILVNESSQGTLYYKLLVQGIEETFPTIELRIVPLSCIGDLNSIIIKMCIPWAPGFNKYQIIRDPSAEVFYVNVPVSSPIGYNSSMNPISLEIFLDPLCRYQISYKFSIVGTMSRIAQQFWHWLPSHLTAVILVILKNQISKFHDESNTKGIRPYHGYFQYASLYLITGCRVLFKFLTHYDDNESGREISIYPAVIIHGTAIVLSILLVFSVWTAIILNAYGLSKLINWFLLRSVLLPIADTFPILFAAFLISLAIRTCGTVALIITCALYLLLISNAYSDYLENWLLKTAVSLHAKVRSFYDKQNGINTTPTTGISSDTTSLMSLIRCDGMNNFSFHLSLFNLLTIMTFLNSMTFVAWMKDRRIVSRGTDPSLLPTVIVISSLSLLWRLKSPKKIFSFRIGYRIASLLIYMGAGACIIYCQDALYKLNYLIAGTFVLITVMELVGQCYKKFSL
;
A
#
# COMPACT_ATOMS: atom_id res chain seq x y z
N MET A 1 27.26 22.84 -19.86
CA MET A 1 26.87 22.55 -18.46
C MET A 1 25.49 21.91 -18.32
N LEU A 2 24.41 22.49 -18.84
CA LEU A 2 23.03 21.97 -18.65
C LEU A 2 22.82 20.50 -19.09
N LYS A 3 23.39 20.08 -20.24
CA LYS A 3 23.30 18.69 -20.70
C LYS A 3 23.93 17.70 -19.73
N HIS A 4 25.16 17.98 -19.25
CA HIS A 4 25.85 17.14 -18.27
C HIS A 4 25.09 17.06 -16.95
N PHE A 5 24.49 18.17 -16.51
CA PHE A 5 23.66 18.20 -15.31
C PHE A 5 22.44 17.27 -15.43
N LEU A 6 21.73 17.28 -16.57
CA LEU A 6 20.59 16.39 -16.79
C LEU A 6 21.00 14.91 -16.85
N VAL A 7 22.14 14.60 -17.46
CA VAL A 7 22.72 13.23 -17.45
C VAL A 7 22.94 12.76 -16.02
N VAL A 8 23.60 13.58 -15.20
CA VAL A 8 23.88 13.25 -13.79
C VAL A 8 22.57 13.06 -13.01
N ILE A 9 21.57 13.91 -13.21
CA ILE A 9 20.23 13.75 -12.60
C ILE A 9 19.60 12.40 -12.97
N THR A 10 19.65 12.01 -14.24
CA THR A 10 19.06 10.72 -14.67
C THR A 10 19.74 9.52 -14.01
N ALA A 11 21.07 9.54 -13.90
CA ALA A 11 21.83 8.48 -13.24
C ALA A 11 21.52 8.44 -11.73
N ILE A 12 21.54 9.59 -11.05
CA ILE A 12 21.20 9.69 -9.63
C ILE A 12 19.77 9.19 -9.40
N SER A 13 18.81 9.60 -10.23
CA SER A 13 17.41 9.18 -10.11
C SER A 13 17.25 7.66 -10.14
N ALA A 14 17.88 6.99 -11.11
CA ALA A 14 17.82 5.53 -11.22
C ALA A 14 18.52 4.84 -10.04
N CYS A 15 19.72 5.30 -9.65
CA CYS A 15 20.43 4.77 -8.49
C CYS A 15 19.64 4.97 -7.20
N SER A 16 19.01 6.13 -7.01
CA SER A 16 18.16 6.43 -5.84
C SER A 16 16.94 5.52 -5.79
N PHE A 17 16.25 5.30 -6.92
CA PHE A 17 15.12 4.37 -6.98
C PHE A 17 15.56 2.93 -6.66
N LEU A 18 16.65 2.46 -7.27
CA LEU A 18 17.21 1.12 -7.01
C LEU A 18 17.67 0.97 -5.56
N TYR A 19 18.26 2.02 -4.98
CA TYR A 19 18.63 2.05 -3.56
C TYR A 19 17.40 1.94 -2.65
N GLY A 20 16.30 2.58 -3.03
CA GLY A 20 15.00 2.42 -2.37
C GLY A 20 14.46 0.99 -2.47
N VAL A 21 14.51 0.38 -3.66
CA VAL A 21 14.11 -1.02 -3.89
C VAL A 21 14.98 -1.99 -3.09
N TYR A 22 16.30 -1.77 -3.03
CA TYR A 22 17.21 -2.60 -2.25
C TYR A 22 16.91 -2.51 -0.75
N ASN A 23 16.60 -1.31 -0.26
CA ASN A 23 16.24 -1.07 1.14
C ASN A 23 14.72 -1.04 1.36
N TYR A 24 13.96 -1.80 0.56
CA TYR A 24 12.49 -1.83 0.64
C TYR A 24 12.01 -2.21 2.04
N ASN A 25 12.77 -3.03 2.78
CA ASN A 25 12.38 -3.53 4.09
C ASN A 25 12.92 -2.69 5.27
N VAL A 26 13.51 -1.52 5.04
CA VAL A 26 14.21 -0.75 6.10
C VAL A 26 13.30 -0.31 7.25
N GLU A 27 12.02 -0.07 6.98
CA GLU A 27 11.01 0.32 7.98
C GLU A 27 10.20 -0.87 8.52
N ILE A 28 10.53 -2.10 8.10
CA ILE A 28 9.81 -3.32 8.46
C ILE A 28 10.38 -3.89 9.75
N GLU A 29 9.55 -3.87 10.80
CA GLU A 29 9.87 -4.43 12.11
C GLU A 29 9.94 -5.96 12.08
N SER A 30 10.64 -6.58 13.03
CA SER A 30 10.65 -8.03 13.20
C SER A 30 9.24 -8.56 13.53
N ASN A 31 8.94 -9.80 13.10
CA ASN A 31 7.62 -10.38 13.35
C ASN A 31 7.45 -10.71 14.84
N ALA A 32 6.67 -9.89 15.56
CA ALA A 32 6.31 -10.13 16.96
C ALA A 32 4.94 -10.83 17.13
N CYS A 33 4.30 -11.18 16.01
CA CYS A 33 3.00 -11.81 16.01
C CYS A 33 3.10 -13.28 16.50
N GLN A 34 2.28 -13.65 17.47
CA GLN A 34 2.18 -15.03 17.94
C GLN A 34 1.28 -15.85 17.02
N MET A 35 1.71 -17.08 16.74
CA MET A 35 0.95 -18.00 15.89
C MET A 35 -0.30 -18.50 16.62
N THR A 36 -1.41 -18.59 15.89
CA THR A 36 -2.61 -19.32 16.34
C THR A 36 -2.49 -20.81 16.03
N TYR A 37 -2.94 -21.66 16.94
CA TYR A 37 -3.01 -23.10 16.75
C TYR A 37 -4.45 -23.57 16.93
N MET A 38 -4.88 -24.45 16.02
CA MET A 38 -6.14 -25.18 16.15
C MET A 38 -5.98 -26.25 17.23
N PHE A 39 -7.00 -26.43 18.08
CA PHE A 39 -6.91 -27.40 19.17
C PHE A 39 -7.31 -28.81 18.72
N ALA A 40 -8.02 -28.93 17.60
CA ALA A 40 -8.31 -30.17 16.90
C ALA A 40 -8.18 -29.98 15.37
N PRO A 41 -8.16 -31.06 14.56
CA PRO A 41 -8.08 -30.94 13.11
C PRO A 41 -9.21 -30.06 12.55
N PRO A 42 -8.89 -29.02 11.74
CA PRO A 42 -9.90 -28.15 11.17
C PRO A 42 -10.73 -28.89 10.12
N GLN A 43 -12.04 -28.67 10.16
CA GLN A 43 -13.00 -29.20 9.21
C GLN A 43 -13.78 -28.08 8.54
N PHE A 44 -14.09 -28.28 7.27
CA PHE A 44 -14.83 -27.34 6.45
C PHE A 44 -15.98 -28.08 5.79
N SER A 45 -17.16 -28.00 6.39
CA SER A 45 -18.35 -28.70 5.91
C SER A 45 -19.02 -27.86 4.83
N ARG A 46 -19.06 -28.38 3.60
CA ARG A 46 -19.66 -27.67 2.46
C ARG A 46 -21.16 -27.51 2.67
N ILE A 47 -21.69 -26.37 2.26
CA ILE A 47 -23.12 -26.05 2.29
C ILE A 47 -23.60 -26.02 0.84
N ASP A 48 -24.45 -26.99 0.49
CA ASP A 48 -24.98 -27.10 -0.87
C ASP A 48 -26.37 -26.46 -0.97
N PHE A 49 -26.60 -25.72 -2.07
CA PHE A 49 -27.84 -25.02 -2.35
C PHE A 49 -28.04 -24.86 -3.86
N GLU A 50 -29.28 -24.69 -4.32
CA GLU A 50 -29.66 -24.69 -5.75
C GLU A 50 -28.86 -23.69 -6.59
N GLU A 51 -28.58 -22.49 -6.07
CA GLU A 51 -27.84 -21.47 -6.79
C GLU A 51 -26.35 -21.81 -7.03
N ASN A 52 -25.81 -22.89 -6.43
CA ASN A 52 -24.45 -23.36 -6.70
C ASN A 52 -24.22 -23.67 -8.18
N ASP A 53 -25.25 -24.05 -8.94
CA ASP A 53 -25.14 -24.27 -10.38
C ASP A 53 -24.77 -23.01 -11.16
N LYS A 54 -25.16 -21.83 -10.66
CA LYS A 54 -24.76 -20.52 -11.21
C LYS A 54 -23.32 -20.17 -10.82
N PHE A 55 -22.84 -20.69 -9.70
CA PHE A 55 -21.53 -20.39 -9.11
C PHE A 55 -20.65 -21.64 -8.95
N ARG A 56 -20.58 -22.51 -9.96
CA ARG A 56 -19.93 -23.84 -9.87
C ARG A 56 -18.49 -23.87 -9.30
N ASN A 57 -17.75 -22.78 -9.43
CA ASN A 57 -16.37 -22.68 -8.96
C ASN A 57 -16.28 -22.17 -7.51
N TYR A 58 -17.36 -21.64 -6.94
CA TYR A 58 -17.36 -21.08 -5.60
C TYR A 58 -17.99 -22.06 -4.61
N GLY A 59 -17.66 -21.89 -3.34
CA GLY A 59 -18.15 -22.72 -2.24
C GLY A 59 -18.47 -21.91 -1.01
N LEU A 60 -19.43 -22.38 -0.22
CA LEU A 60 -19.72 -21.88 1.12
C LEU A 60 -19.47 -23.04 2.09
N TYR A 61 -18.74 -22.77 3.16
CA TYR A 61 -18.37 -23.78 4.14
C TYR A 61 -18.67 -23.31 5.56
N TYR A 62 -19.12 -24.23 6.41
CA TYR A 62 -19.14 -24.06 7.86
C TYR A 62 -17.84 -24.60 8.47
N TYR A 63 -17.22 -23.84 9.36
CA TYR A 63 -16.00 -24.25 10.06
C TYR A 63 -16.32 -24.97 11.37
N ASN A 64 -15.68 -26.11 11.61
CA ASN A 64 -15.62 -26.77 12.92
C ASN A 64 -14.25 -27.43 13.14
N GLU A 65 -14.01 -27.99 14.32
CA GLU A 65 -12.83 -28.80 14.61
C GLU A 65 -13.20 -30.16 15.24
N GLY A 66 -12.53 -31.21 14.80
CA GLY A 66 -12.76 -32.56 15.29
C GLY A 66 -12.51 -33.63 14.23
N ARG A 67 -12.86 -34.88 14.57
CA ARG A 67 -12.84 -36.03 13.64
C ARG A 67 -14.21 -36.32 13.02
N ILE A 68 -15.30 -35.84 13.63
CA ILE A 68 -16.67 -36.10 13.17
C ILE A 68 -17.13 -34.91 12.34
N SER A 69 -17.46 -35.16 11.08
CA SER A 69 -18.05 -34.16 10.17
C SER A 69 -19.45 -33.76 10.65
N ILE A 70 -19.76 -32.46 10.52
CA ILE A 70 -21.09 -31.94 10.82
C ILE A 70 -21.94 -31.97 9.54
N GLU A 71 -23.09 -32.63 9.61
CA GLU A 71 -24.12 -32.54 8.56
C GLU A 71 -24.88 -31.23 8.70
N VAL A 72 -24.47 -30.22 7.92
CA VAL A 72 -24.99 -28.84 8.01
C VAL A 72 -26.52 -28.79 7.85
N HIS A 73 -27.10 -29.55 6.92
CA HIS A 73 -28.54 -29.52 6.65
C HIS A 73 -29.41 -30.11 7.78
N ASN A 74 -28.84 -31.02 8.57
CA ASN A 74 -29.51 -31.63 9.71
C ASN A 74 -29.17 -30.92 11.03
N THR A 75 -28.27 -29.93 10.99
CA THR A 75 -27.82 -29.19 12.16
C THR A 75 -28.66 -27.93 12.34
N GLN A 76 -29.27 -27.79 13.51
CA GLN A 76 -29.92 -26.54 13.88
C GLN A 76 -28.88 -25.59 14.50
N PHE A 77 -28.55 -24.52 13.78
CA PHE A 77 -27.58 -23.53 14.28
C PHE A 77 -28.19 -22.62 15.34
N THR A 78 -27.41 -22.35 16.39
CA THR A 78 -27.82 -21.52 17.54
C THR A 78 -26.83 -20.42 17.89
N GLY A 79 -25.65 -20.39 17.26
CA GLY A 79 -24.60 -19.41 17.50
C GLY A 79 -24.80 -18.14 16.68
N ALA A 80 -24.11 -17.06 17.06
CA ALA A 80 -24.18 -15.82 16.28
C ALA A 80 -23.39 -15.97 14.96
N PRO A 81 -24.00 -15.69 13.79
CA PRO A 81 -23.41 -16.03 12.49
C PRO A 81 -22.34 -15.03 12.02
N VAL A 82 -21.13 -15.53 11.74
CA VAL A 82 -20.01 -14.79 11.16
C VAL A 82 -19.66 -15.34 9.79
N ILE A 83 -19.55 -14.46 8.78
CA ILE A 83 -19.11 -14.85 7.43
C ILE A 83 -17.71 -14.27 7.18
N PHE A 84 -16.74 -15.14 6.95
CA PHE A 84 -15.40 -14.77 6.50
C PHE A 84 -15.33 -14.73 4.97
N VAL A 85 -14.76 -13.65 4.45
CA VAL A 85 -14.63 -13.39 3.01
C VAL A 85 -13.14 -13.23 2.67
N PRO A 86 -12.52 -14.19 1.98
CA PRO A 86 -11.11 -14.11 1.64
C PRO A 86 -10.82 -13.06 0.56
N GLY A 87 -9.56 -12.67 0.47
CA GLY A 87 -9.08 -11.68 -0.48
C GLY A 87 -8.57 -12.24 -1.81
N ASN A 88 -7.76 -11.43 -2.49
CA ASN A 88 -7.09 -11.76 -3.74
C ASN A 88 -6.24 -13.04 -3.60
N GLY A 89 -6.54 -14.08 -4.37
CA GLY A 89 -5.84 -15.37 -4.27
C GLY A 89 -5.99 -16.06 -2.91
N GLY A 90 -6.94 -15.63 -2.08
CA GLY A 90 -7.09 -16.10 -0.71
C GLY A 90 -7.92 -17.38 -0.63
N SER A 91 -7.46 -18.32 0.21
CA SER A 91 -8.20 -19.54 0.52
C SER A 91 -9.23 -19.30 1.62
N TYR A 92 -10.40 -19.93 1.50
CA TYR A 92 -11.43 -19.98 2.55
C TYR A 92 -10.90 -20.51 3.89
N LYS A 93 -9.79 -21.27 3.87
CA LYS A 93 -9.10 -21.83 5.04
C LYS A 93 -8.45 -20.79 5.95
N GLN A 94 -8.28 -19.55 5.48
CA GLN A 94 -7.73 -18.44 6.26
C GLN A 94 -8.55 -18.14 7.54
N VAL A 95 -9.85 -18.48 7.54
CA VAL A 95 -10.75 -18.29 8.70
C VAL A 95 -10.33 -19.08 9.94
N ARG A 96 -9.57 -20.17 9.79
CA ARG A 96 -9.28 -21.16 10.85
C ARG A 96 -8.81 -20.54 12.16
N SER A 97 -7.99 -19.51 12.08
CA SER A 97 -7.44 -18.82 13.25
C SER A 97 -8.51 -18.09 14.04
N LEU A 98 -9.37 -17.33 13.36
CA LEU A 98 -10.51 -16.63 13.97
C LEU A 98 -11.50 -17.62 14.57
N ALA A 99 -11.89 -18.62 13.79
CA ALA A 99 -12.90 -19.59 14.19
C ALA A 99 -12.43 -20.51 15.33
N SER A 100 -11.17 -20.97 15.30
CA SER A 100 -10.60 -21.80 16.36
C SER A 100 -10.57 -21.10 17.72
N VAL A 101 -10.12 -19.85 17.73
CA VAL A 101 -10.06 -19.04 18.96
C VAL A 101 -11.47 -18.78 19.50
N ALA A 102 -12.46 -18.55 18.63
CA ALA A 102 -13.85 -18.42 19.02
C ALA A 102 -14.41 -19.73 19.60
N LEU A 103 -14.17 -20.86 18.95
CA LEU A 103 -14.65 -22.18 19.38
C LEU A 103 -14.09 -22.59 20.74
N ARG A 104 -12.80 -22.35 20.99
CA ARG A 104 -12.19 -22.57 22.31
C ARG A 104 -12.81 -21.68 23.38
N LYS A 105 -12.98 -20.39 23.09
CA LYS A 105 -13.62 -19.44 24.02
C LYS A 105 -15.07 -19.83 24.32
N ALA A 106 -15.81 -20.34 23.34
CA ALA A 106 -17.17 -20.82 23.51
C ALA A 106 -17.25 -22.02 24.46
N ARG A 107 -16.34 -23.00 24.33
CA ARG A 107 -16.27 -24.17 25.22
C ARG A 107 -15.96 -23.81 26.67
N GLU A 108 -15.18 -22.76 26.87
CA GLU A 108 -14.84 -22.22 28.20
C GLU A 108 -15.92 -21.25 28.74
N SER A 109 -16.93 -20.91 27.94
CA SER A 109 -17.91 -19.88 28.28
C SER A 109 -19.02 -20.42 29.17
N ALA A 110 -19.07 -19.95 30.43
CA ALA A 110 -20.17 -20.25 31.34
C ALA A 110 -21.52 -19.66 30.89
N THR A 111 -21.53 -18.66 30.00
CA THR A 111 -22.76 -18.01 29.51
C THR A 111 -23.38 -18.70 28.30
N GLY A 112 -22.76 -19.76 27.76
CA GLY A 112 -23.24 -20.46 26.56
C GLY A 112 -23.08 -19.70 25.23
N ILE A 113 -22.54 -18.48 25.27
CA ILE A 113 -22.28 -17.67 24.07
C ILE A 113 -21.26 -18.39 23.17
N HIS A 114 -21.61 -18.57 21.91
CA HIS A 114 -20.76 -19.12 20.86
C HIS A 114 -21.03 -18.43 19.51
N LEU A 115 -20.04 -18.51 18.62
CA LEU A 115 -20.09 -17.92 17.28
C LEU A 115 -20.02 -19.03 16.23
N ASP A 116 -20.87 -18.94 15.20
CA ASP A 116 -20.88 -19.86 14.08
C ASP A 116 -20.14 -19.24 12.90
N TYR A 117 -18.97 -19.79 12.56
CA TYR A 117 -18.14 -19.28 11.48
C TYR A 117 -18.44 -19.99 10.15
N PHE A 118 -18.86 -19.20 9.18
CA PHE A 118 -18.97 -19.57 7.77
C PHE A 118 -17.84 -18.91 6.98
N THR A 119 -17.40 -19.54 5.90
CA THR A 119 -16.33 -19.03 5.05
C THR A 119 -16.62 -19.31 3.59
N ILE A 120 -16.22 -18.37 2.73
CA ILE A 120 -16.47 -18.41 1.29
C ILE A 120 -15.19 -18.83 0.57
N ASP A 121 -15.33 -19.74 -0.39
CA ASP A 121 -14.30 -20.07 -1.36
C ASP A 121 -14.62 -19.41 -2.70
N TYR A 122 -13.75 -18.49 -3.13
CA TYR A 122 -13.81 -17.87 -4.45
C TYR A 122 -12.86 -18.53 -5.45
N ASN A 123 -12.52 -19.80 -5.25
CA ASN A 123 -11.56 -20.53 -6.06
C ASN A 123 -10.19 -19.82 -6.11
N GLU A 124 -9.81 -19.06 -5.08
CA GLU A 124 -8.55 -18.29 -5.03
C GLU A 124 -8.34 -17.37 -6.27
N GLU A 125 -9.41 -16.77 -6.79
CA GLU A 125 -9.33 -15.84 -7.93
C GLU A 125 -8.53 -14.56 -7.58
N LEU A 126 -7.78 -14.03 -8.56
CA LEU A 126 -6.94 -12.84 -8.40
C LEU A 126 -7.73 -11.53 -8.54
N SER A 127 -8.68 -11.30 -7.62
CA SER A 127 -9.61 -10.16 -7.66
C SER A 127 -8.97 -8.77 -7.53
N ALA A 128 -7.72 -8.66 -7.08
CA ALA A 128 -7.00 -7.37 -7.05
C ALA A 128 -6.42 -6.98 -8.43
N LEU A 129 -6.30 -7.96 -9.34
CA LEU A 129 -5.61 -7.81 -10.62
C LEU A 129 -6.54 -8.00 -11.83
N TYR A 130 -7.76 -8.48 -11.61
CA TYR A 130 -8.78 -8.64 -12.64
C TYR A 130 -10.18 -8.31 -12.11
N GLY A 131 -10.78 -7.23 -12.63
CA GLY A 131 -12.00 -6.62 -12.10
C GLY A 131 -13.29 -7.39 -12.36
N ASP A 132 -13.30 -8.29 -13.34
CA ASP A 132 -14.51 -9.08 -13.69
C ASP A 132 -14.95 -10.01 -12.56
N TYR A 133 -14.01 -10.44 -11.71
CA TYR A 133 -14.31 -11.25 -10.54
C TYR A 133 -15.17 -10.51 -9.52
N LEU A 134 -15.00 -9.19 -9.37
CA LEU A 134 -15.53 -8.42 -8.24
C LEU A 134 -17.06 -8.40 -8.18
N GLU A 135 -17.73 -8.23 -9.32
CA GLU A 135 -19.20 -8.24 -9.38
C GLU A 135 -19.77 -9.63 -9.10
N ARG A 136 -19.16 -10.67 -9.66
CA ARG A 136 -19.58 -12.06 -9.44
C ARG A 136 -19.37 -12.49 -7.98
N GLN A 137 -18.24 -12.14 -7.39
CA GLN A 137 -17.96 -12.37 -5.97
C GLN A 137 -18.96 -11.64 -5.07
N THR A 138 -19.31 -10.39 -5.41
CA THR A 138 -20.33 -9.62 -4.68
C THR A 138 -21.70 -10.31 -4.74
N LEU A 139 -22.12 -10.78 -5.92
CA LEU A 139 -23.38 -11.48 -6.08
C LEU A 139 -23.40 -12.82 -5.32
N TYR A 140 -22.28 -13.55 -5.31
CA TYR A 140 -22.16 -14.78 -4.55
C TYR A 140 -22.24 -14.52 -3.04
N LEU A 141 -21.53 -13.51 -2.51
CA LEU A 141 -21.64 -13.13 -1.09
C LEU A 141 -23.07 -12.77 -0.69
N LYS A 142 -23.81 -12.02 -1.53
CA LYS A 142 -25.24 -11.76 -1.32
C LYS A 142 -26.05 -13.05 -1.21
N THR A 143 -25.74 -14.03 -2.05
CA THR A 143 -26.40 -15.35 -2.01
C THR A 143 -26.05 -16.08 -0.71
N CYS A 144 -24.78 -16.13 -0.32
CA CYS A 144 -24.33 -16.73 0.93
C CYS A 144 -24.98 -16.11 2.16
N ILE A 145 -25.12 -14.77 2.22
CA ILE A 145 -25.82 -14.09 3.33
C ILE A 145 -27.26 -14.58 3.47
N LYS A 146 -27.97 -14.78 2.33
CA LYS A 146 -29.34 -15.31 2.34
C LYS A 146 -29.38 -16.77 2.81
N ILE A 147 -28.47 -17.61 2.31
CA ILE A 147 -28.40 -19.04 2.66
C ILE A 147 -28.06 -19.23 4.13
N VAL A 148 -27.02 -18.56 4.64
CA VAL A 148 -26.62 -18.64 6.06
C VAL A 148 -27.80 -18.29 6.96
N ARG A 149 -28.55 -17.23 6.65
CA ARG A 149 -29.73 -16.84 7.43
C ARG A 149 -30.84 -17.89 7.43
N LYS A 150 -31.02 -18.65 6.36
CA LYS A 150 -32.02 -19.73 6.26
C LYS A 150 -31.68 -20.94 7.13
N LEU A 151 -30.42 -21.09 7.57
CA LEU A 151 -30.00 -22.18 8.46
C LEU A 151 -30.45 -21.97 9.92
N TYR A 152 -30.98 -20.80 10.26
CA TYR A 152 -31.42 -20.43 11.59
C TYR A 152 -32.95 -20.40 11.71
N LYS A 153 -33.49 -20.86 12.85
CA LYS A 153 -34.92 -20.80 13.14
C LYS A 153 -35.48 -19.37 13.09
N SER A 154 -34.73 -18.41 13.63
CA SER A 154 -35.12 -16.99 13.68
C SER A 154 -34.29 -16.16 12.70
N THR A 155 -34.78 -16.05 11.46
CA THR A 155 -34.06 -15.32 10.41
C THR A 155 -33.92 -13.82 10.73
N GLU A 156 -34.86 -13.23 11.48
CA GLU A 156 -34.83 -11.81 11.87
C GLU A 156 -33.76 -11.45 12.90
N GLN A 157 -33.32 -12.43 13.70
CA GLN A 157 -32.26 -12.26 14.68
C GLN A 157 -30.89 -12.69 14.13
N ALA A 158 -30.84 -13.47 13.04
CA ALA A 158 -29.63 -13.91 12.36
C ALA A 158 -28.96 -12.82 11.49
N ALA A 159 -28.82 -11.59 11.97
CA ALA A 159 -28.00 -10.57 11.29
C ALA A 159 -26.52 -10.95 11.38
N VAL A 160 -25.81 -10.97 10.25
CA VAL A 160 -24.44 -11.50 10.16
C VAL A 160 -23.37 -10.44 10.43
N ILE A 161 -22.24 -10.85 11.01
CA ILE A 161 -21.00 -10.07 10.94
C ILE A 161 -20.17 -10.59 9.77
N ILE A 162 -19.67 -9.68 8.94
CA ILE A 162 -18.79 -10.02 7.82
C ILE A 162 -17.37 -9.62 8.17
N VAL A 163 -16.45 -10.58 8.15
CA VAL A 163 -15.00 -10.34 8.29
C VAL A 163 -14.37 -10.50 6.91
N GLY A 164 -14.00 -9.39 6.29
CA GLY A 164 -13.34 -9.38 4.99
C GLY A 164 -11.84 -9.15 5.13
N HIS A 165 -11.04 -9.94 4.40
CA HIS A 165 -9.59 -9.72 4.29
C HIS A 165 -9.22 -9.22 2.89
N SER A 166 -8.33 -8.22 2.82
CA SER A 166 -7.85 -7.67 1.55
C SER A 166 -9.01 -7.29 0.61
N MET A 167 -9.04 -7.76 -0.65
CA MET A 167 -10.14 -7.53 -1.58
C MET A 167 -11.50 -8.08 -1.10
N GLY A 168 -11.53 -9.07 -0.20
CA GLY A 168 -12.75 -9.64 0.35
C GLY A 168 -13.56 -8.62 1.16
N ALA A 169 -12.89 -7.66 1.81
CA ALA A 169 -13.58 -6.56 2.48
C ALA A 169 -14.16 -5.53 1.49
N VAL A 170 -13.49 -5.31 0.37
CA VAL A 170 -13.99 -4.44 -0.71
C VAL A 170 -15.27 -5.05 -1.31
N VAL A 171 -15.27 -6.36 -1.55
CA VAL A 171 -16.46 -7.13 -1.96
C VAL A 171 -17.56 -7.06 -0.89
N ALA A 172 -17.22 -7.18 0.40
CA ALA A 172 -18.18 -7.03 1.48
C ALA A 172 -18.82 -5.64 1.52
N GLN A 173 -18.05 -4.57 1.30
CA GLN A 173 -18.62 -3.22 1.19
C GLN A 173 -19.49 -3.04 -0.05
N ALA A 174 -19.17 -3.71 -1.16
CA ALA A 174 -19.96 -3.66 -2.38
C ALA A 174 -21.37 -4.24 -2.23
N VAL A 175 -21.60 -5.11 -1.22
CA VAL A 175 -22.95 -5.59 -0.86
C VAL A 175 -23.84 -4.42 -0.42
N LEU A 176 -23.29 -3.39 0.24
CA LEU A 176 -24.03 -2.22 0.73
C LEU A 176 -24.58 -1.32 -0.39
N ARG A 177 -24.20 -1.57 -1.66
CA ARG A 177 -24.85 -0.94 -2.81
C ARG A 177 -26.34 -1.28 -2.87
N ASP A 178 -26.71 -2.47 -2.41
CA ASP A 178 -28.08 -2.90 -2.25
C ASP A 178 -28.59 -2.59 -0.82
N PRO A 179 -29.55 -1.67 -0.67
CA PRO A 179 -30.05 -1.29 0.65
C PRO A 179 -30.84 -2.42 1.33
N GLU A 180 -31.40 -3.37 0.57
CA GLU A 180 -32.15 -4.48 1.17
C GLU A 180 -31.26 -5.42 1.98
N PHE A 181 -29.97 -5.46 1.67
CA PHE A 181 -29.01 -6.30 2.37
C PHE A 181 -28.48 -5.65 3.65
N SER A 182 -28.64 -4.33 3.83
CA SER A 182 -28.13 -3.65 5.02
C SER A 182 -28.79 -4.16 6.31
N LYS A 183 -30.08 -4.53 6.27
CA LYS A 183 -30.81 -5.13 7.40
C LYS A 183 -30.29 -6.52 7.79
N PHE A 184 -29.58 -7.21 6.89
CA PHE A 184 -29.01 -8.53 7.15
C PHE A 184 -27.60 -8.47 7.71
N ILE A 185 -26.96 -7.30 7.69
CA ILE A 185 -25.57 -7.11 8.11
C ILE A 185 -25.55 -6.30 9.40
N ASN A 186 -24.95 -6.87 10.44
CA ASN A 186 -24.72 -6.18 11.69
C ASN A 186 -23.48 -5.27 11.58
N THR A 187 -22.33 -5.87 11.29
CA THR A 187 -21.02 -5.20 11.28
C THR A 187 -20.15 -5.76 10.16
N ILE A 188 -19.38 -4.89 9.49
CA ILE A 188 -18.31 -5.28 8.56
C ILE A 188 -16.97 -4.95 9.20
N VAL A 189 -16.11 -5.97 9.37
CA VAL A 189 -14.73 -5.83 9.85
C VAL A 189 -13.80 -6.06 8.67
N SER A 190 -13.08 -5.02 8.24
CA SER A 190 -12.11 -5.08 7.15
C SER A 190 -10.70 -5.26 7.71
N LEU A 191 -9.95 -6.24 7.21
CA LEU A 191 -8.58 -6.55 7.63
C LEU A 191 -7.62 -6.32 6.46
N SER A 192 -6.64 -5.43 6.63
CA SER A 192 -5.58 -5.16 5.63
C SER A 192 -6.11 -4.94 4.22
N SER A 193 -7.16 -4.12 4.09
CA SER A 193 -7.96 -4.02 2.87
C SER A 193 -7.79 -2.67 2.18
N PRO A 194 -7.57 -2.61 0.85
CA PRO A 194 -7.47 -1.35 0.12
C PRO A 194 -8.87 -0.76 -0.12
N ILE A 195 -9.47 -0.12 0.88
CA ILE A 195 -10.91 0.22 0.84
C ILE A 195 -11.24 1.36 -0.13
N ASN A 196 -10.49 2.47 -0.06
CA ASN A 196 -10.84 3.67 -0.82
C ASN A 196 -10.20 3.73 -2.21
N LYS A 197 -9.03 3.10 -2.38
CA LYS A 197 -8.25 3.13 -3.62
C LYS A 197 -7.66 1.73 -3.89
N PRO A 198 -7.81 1.18 -5.10
CA PRO A 198 -7.18 -0.08 -5.47
C PRO A 198 -5.64 0.05 -5.49
N ILE A 199 -4.95 -1.06 -5.24
CA ILE A 199 -3.47 -1.12 -5.27
C ILE A 199 -2.96 -0.86 -6.69
N LEU A 200 -3.59 -1.50 -7.68
CA LEU A 200 -3.28 -1.37 -9.11
C LEU A 200 -4.59 -1.28 -9.89
N VAL A 201 -4.60 -0.47 -10.95
CA VAL A 201 -5.75 -0.31 -11.85
C VAL A 201 -5.36 -0.79 -13.25
N LEU A 202 -5.29 -2.12 -13.40
CA LEU A 202 -4.88 -2.78 -14.65
C LEU A 202 -6.03 -2.90 -15.67
N ASP A 203 -7.27 -2.82 -15.22
CA ASP A 203 -8.45 -2.77 -16.08
C ASP A 203 -9.46 -1.70 -15.62
N GLU A 204 -10.37 -1.36 -16.53
CA GLU A 204 -11.43 -0.37 -16.30
C GLU A 204 -12.46 -0.86 -15.26
N LYS A 205 -12.67 -2.17 -15.16
CA LYS A 205 -13.69 -2.77 -14.29
C LYS A 205 -13.35 -2.60 -12.82
N ILE A 206 -12.08 -2.73 -12.43
CA ILE A 206 -11.61 -2.41 -11.07
C ILE A 206 -11.95 -0.95 -10.75
N HIS A 207 -11.60 -0.02 -11.64
CA HIS A 207 -11.88 1.40 -11.42
C HIS A 207 -13.39 1.68 -11.29
N ALA A 208 -14.19 1.13 -12.21
CA ALA A 208 -15.64 1.26 -12.20
C ALA A 208 -16.27 0.67 -10.93
N PHE A 209 -15.75 -0.47 -10.44
CA PHE A 209 -16.22 -1.12 -9.22
C PHE A 209 -16.07 -0.22 -8.01
N TYR A 210 -14.86 0.30 -7.75
CA TYR A 210 -14.61 1.23 -6.63
C TYR A 210 -15.44 2.51 -6.76
N LYS A 211 -15.54 3.08 -7.97
CA LYS A 211 -16.38 4.26 -8.24
C LYS A 211 -17.85 3.98 -7.93
N SER A 212 -18.36 2.79 -8.25
CA SER A 212 -19.74 2.38 -7.98
C SER A 212 -20.05 2.28 -6.49
N ILE A 213 -19.11 1.73 -5.70
CA ILE A 213 -19.22 1.63 -4.24
C ILE A 213 -19.28 3.04 -3.64
N ASN A 214 -18.31 3.89 -4.00
CA ASN A 214 -18.22 5.25 -3.50
C ASN A 214 -19.46 6.08 -3.86
N LYS A 215 -19.95 6.00 -5.10
CA LYS A 215 -21.16 6.70 -5.56
C LYS A 215 -22.40 6.31 -4.76
N ASN A 216 -22.56 5.03 -4.41
CA ASN A 216 -23.75 4.55 -3.71
C ASN A 216 -23.67 4.84 -2.20
N ILE A 217 -22.52 4.58 -1.58
CA ILE A 217 -22.34 4.80 -0.14
C ILE A 217 -22.34 6.29 0.20
N SER A 218 -21.79 7.17 -0.65
CA SER A 218 -21.77 8.63 -0.41
C SER A 218 -23.17 9.24 -0.22
N VAL A 219 -24.17 8.73 -0.94
CA VAL A 219 -25.56 9.18 -0.81
C VAL A 219 -26.13 8.77 0.55
N ARG A 220 -25.74 7.60 1.05
CA ARG A 220 -26.37 6.91 2.18
C ARG A 220 -25.59 6.98 3.49
N ARG A 221 -24.34 7.45 3.48
CA ARG A 221 -23.49 7.64 4.67
C ARG A 221 -22.70 8.93 4.56
N SER A 222 -22.50 9.60 5.69
CA SER A 222 -21.60 10.76 5.75
C SER A 222 -20.15 10.31 5.56
N SER A 223 -19.37 11.06 4.79
CA SER A 223 -17.92 10.86 4.68
C SER A 223 -17.17 11.69 5.72
N LEU A 224 -16.05 11.15 6.22
CA LEU A 224 -15.06 11.90 6.98
C LEU A 224 -14.42 12.96 6.07
N LYS A 225 -14.68 14.25 6.35
CA LYS A 225 -14.09 15.37 5.63
C LYS A 225 -12.99 16.01 6.47
N LEU A 226 -11.75 15.85 6.03
CA LEU A 226 -10.58 16.48 6.65
C LEU A 226 -10.46 17.93 6.18
N ASN A 227 -10.20 18.85 7.11
CA ASN A 227 -9.96 20.27 6.84
C ASN A 227 -8.60 20.72 7.40
N LYS A 228 -8.18 21.94 7.06
CA LYS A 228 -6.92 22.54 7.53
C LYS A 228 -6.77 22.66 9.05
N ASN A 229 -7.87 22.56 9.80
CA ASN A 229 -7.93 22.69 11.25
C ASN A 229 -8.12 21.34 11.97
N SER A 230 -8.17 20.23 11.23
CA SER A 230 -8.43 18.90 11.80
C SER A 230 -7.27 18.46 12.68
N ASN A 231 -7.57 18.09 13.94
CA ASN A 231 -6.57 17.61 14.88
C ASN A 231 -7.11 16.46 15.75
N PHE A 232 -6.78 15.23 15.37
CA PHE A 232 -7.11 14.00 16.08
C PHE A 232 -6.15 13.64 17.22
N CYS A 233 -5.03 14.36 17.37
CA CYS A 233 -4.06 14.11 18.44
C CYS A 233 -4.43 14.78 19.77
N CYS A 234 -5.45 15.64 19.77
CA CYS A 234 -6.01 16.23 20.98
C CYS A 234 -7.23 15.43 21.48
N ALA A 235 -7.24 15.07 22.76
CA ALA A 235 -8.30 14.26 23.37
C ALA A 235 -9.68 14.94 23.31
N THR A 236 -9.73 16.26 23.48
CA THR A 236 -10.96 17.07 23.44
C THR A 236 -11.47 17.26 22.01
N CYS A 237 -10.55 17.44 21.04
CA CYS A 237 -10.91 17.66 19.63
C CYS A 237 -11.40 16.38 18.94
N SER A 238 -10.85 15.22 19.29
CA SER A 238 -11.30 13.92 18.76
C SER A 238 -12.77 13.64 19.06
N ARG A 239 -13.24 13.92 20.30
CA ARG A 239 -14.67 13.77 20.66
C ARG A 239 -15.58 14.69 19.85
N PHE A 240 -15.18 15.95 19.65
CA PHE A 240 -16.00 16.92 18.92
C PHE A 240 -16.15 16.51 17.44
N LEU A 241 -15.05 16.11 16.79
CA LEU A 241 -15.05 15.66 15.39
C LEU A 241 -15.88 14.38 15.19
N ILE A 242 -15.80 13.43 16.13
CA ILE A 242 -16.62 12.20 16.10
C ILE A 242 -18.10 12.53 16.33
N SER A 243 -18.43 13.45 17.25
CA SER A 243 -19.83 13.83 17.54
C SER A 243 -20.54 14.52 16.37
N ASN A 244 -19.84 15.38 15.63
CA ASN A 244 -20.42 16.05 14.45
C ASN A 244 -20.73 15.06 13.30
N HIS A 245 -20.08 13.90 13.24
CA HIS A 245 -20.43 12.84 12.30
C HIS A 245 -21.74 12.11 12.63
N THR A 246 -22.29 12.28 13.83
CA THR A 246 -23.48 11.53 14.29
C THR A 246 -24.82 12.25 14.11
N ASN A 247 -24.81 13.55 13.80
CA ASN A 247 -25.97 14.45 13.89
C ASN A 247 -26.88 14.58 12.65
N ASN A 248 -26.81 13.67 11.66
CA ASN A 248 -27.82 13.63 10.59
C ASN A 248 -28.74 12.41 10.73
N ALA A 249 -30.05 12.69 10.83
CA ALA A 249 -31.14 11.72 10.86
C ALA A 249 -31.45 11.18 9.45
N ASP A 250 -31.95 9.95 9.40
CA ASP A 250 -32.56 9.27 8.24
C ASP A 250 -31.68 8.87 7.04
N LYS A 251 -30.83 7.85 7.23
CA LYS A 251 -30.25 7.09 6.10
C LYS A 251 -30.21 5.57 6.36
N ASN A 252 -30.72 4.77 5.41
CA ASN A 252 -30.87 3.29 5.46
C ASN A 252 -29.58 2.47 5.73
N LEU A 253 -28.40 3.06 5.61
CA LEU A 253 -27.11 2.39 5.91
C LEU A 253 -26.54 2.73 7.30
N LYS A 254 -27.22 3.56 8.11
CA LYS A 254 -26.71 4.00 9.42
C LYS A 254 -26.52 2.82 10.39
N ASN A 255 -27.34 1.77 10.30
CA ASN A 255 -27.29 0.64 11.24
C ASN A 255 -26.08 -0.28 11.07
N VAL A 256 -25.50 -0.37 9.87
CA VAL A 256 -24.30 -1.20 9.64
C VAL A 256 -23.08 -0.49 10.21
N LEU A 257 -22.37 -1.16 11.12
CA LEU A 257 -21.10 -0.64 11.67
C LEU A 257 -19.95 -1.06 10.75
N ILE A 258 -19.09 -0.11 10.34
CA ILE A 258 -17.95 -0.37 9.46
C ILE A 258 -16.66 -0.12 10.25
N ILE A 259 -15.92 -1.21 10.53
CA ILE A 259 -14.64 -1.20 11.23
C ILE A 259 -13.54 -1.56 10.24
N THR A 260 -12.51 -0.73 10.14
CA THR A 260 -11.37 -0.97 9.25
C THR A 260 -10.08 -1.09 10.05
N ILE A 261 -9.31 -2.15 9.79
CA ILE A 261 -8.06 -2.46 10.48
C ILE A 261 -6.93 -2.58 9.45
N GLY A 262 -5.89 -1.75 9.58
CA GLY A 262 -4.70 -1.81 8.73
C GLY A 262 -3.52 -2.54 9.40
N GLY A 263 -2.77 -3.33 8.63
CA GLY A 263 -1.64 -4.13 9.15
C GLY A 263 -0.39 -3.31 9.54
N GLY A 264 -0.26 -2.07 9.06
CA GLY A 264 0.89 -1.23 9.38
C GLY A 264 2.12 -1.51 8.51
N ASN A 265 3.32 -1.22 9.01
CA ASN A 265 4.56 -1.21 8.20
C ASN A 265 4.96 -2.58 7.62
N ARG A 266 4.53 -3.69 8.22
CA ARG A 266 4.80 -5.04 7.71
C ARG A 266 3.88 -5.42 6.55
N ASP A 267 2.75 -4.74 6.37
CA ASP A 267 1.86 -4.93 5.23
C ASP A 267 2.40 -4.18 4.00
N VAL A 268 3.31 -4.86 3.32
CA VAL A 268 3.96 -4.39 2.11
C VAL A 268 3.01 -4.37 0.90
N LEU A 269 1.97 -5.20 0.92
CA LEU A 269 1.04 -5.33 -0.20
C LEU A 269 -0.01 -4.21 -0.20
N VAL A 270 -0.55 -3.87 0.97
CA VAL A 270 -1.54 -2.81 1.12
C VAL A 270 -0.95 -1.67 1.95
N PRO A 271 -0.58 -0.54 1.31
CA PRO A 271 -0.07 0.61 2.02
C PRO A 271 -1.04 1.07 3.11
N PRO A 272 -0.55 1.47 4.30
CA PRO A 272 -1.41 1.88 5.42
C PRO A 272 -2.44 2.94 5.03
N GLY A 273 -2.06 3.91 4.20
CA GLY A 273 -2.95 4.98 3.72
C GLY A 273 -4.14 4.51 2.88
N PHE A 274 -4.11 3.29 2.33
CA PHE A 274 -5.22 2.73 1.53
C PHE A 274 -6.22 1.95 2.39
N THR A 275 -5.89 1.69 3.67
CA THR A 275 -6.73 0.90 4.58
C THR A 275 -7.84 1.67 5.26
N ILE A 276 -7.72 3.00 5.35
CA ILE A 276 -8.77 3.87 5.87
C ILE A 276 -9.93 3.97 4.87
N SER A 277 -11.16 3.98 5.37
CA SER A 277 -12.35 4.28 4.57
C SER A 277 -12.84 5.71 4.85
N LYS A 278 -13.38 6.39 3.83
CA LYS A 278 -14.10 7.65 4.06
C LYS A 278 -15.41 7.44 4.84
N TYR A 279 -15.92 6.21 4.88
CA TYR A 279 -17.23 5.86 5.44
C TYR A 279 -17.17 4.95 6.67
N SER A 280 -15.96 4.58 7.12
CA SER A 280 -15.77 3.78 8.33
C SER A 280 -16.16 4.57 9.57
N ASP A 281 -16.87 3.91 10.48
CA ASP A 281 -17.14 4.47 11.80
C ASP A 281 -15.86 4.43 12.67
N ILE A 282 -15.06 3.36 12.51
CA ILE A 282 -13.80 3.17 13.24
C ILE A 282 -12.71 2.74 12.28
N HIS A 283 -11.55 3.39 12.39
CA HIS A 283 -10.30 2.98 11.78
C HIS A 283 -9.25 2.79 12.86
N ALA A 284 -8.48 1.70 12.78
CA ALA A 284 -7.36 1.45 13.67
C ALA A 284 -6.24 0.71 12.95
N MET A 285 -4.99 1.02 13.26
CA MET A 285 -3.86 0.21 12.85
C MET A 285 -3.61 -0.90 13.87
N THR A 286 -3.10 -2.06 13.45
CA THR A 286 -2.74 -3.14 14.40
C THR A 286 -1.72 -2.66 15.44
N MET A 287 -0.83 -1.73 15.05
CA MET A 287 0.10 -1.05 15.96
C MET A 287 -0.57 -0.09 16.96
N SER A 288 -1.81 0.36 16.74
CA SER A 288 -2.58 1.17 17.70
C SER A 288 -3.54 0.35 18.57
N ILE A 289 -3.92 -0.85 18.14
CA ILE A 289 -4.93 -1.65 18.84
C ILE A 289 -4.38 -2.10 20.20
N PRO A 290 -5.09 -1.81 21.31
CA PRO A 290 -4.71 -2.28 22.65
C PRO A 290 -4.56 -3.80 22.69
N LYS A 291 -3.52 -4.30 23.37
CA LYS A 291 -3.13 -5.73 23.43
C LYS A 291 -2.58 -6.32 22.13
N VAL A 292 -2.53 -5.55 21.03
CA VAL A 292 -1.89 -5.96 19.77
C VAL A 292 -0.55 -5.25 19.62
N TRP A 293 -0.53 -3.92 19.52
CA TRP A 293 0.68 -3.06 19.48
C TRP A 293 1.85 -3.59 18.61
N LEU A 294 1.51 -4.21 17.49
CA LEU A 294 2.48 -4.74 16.54
C LEU A 294 1.96 -4.56 15.13
N SER A 295 2.87 -4.44 14.18
CA SER A 295 2.54 -4.48 12.77
C SER A 295 2.28 -5.93 12.32
N CYS A 296 1.23 -6.13 11.53
CA CYS A 296 0.95 -7.38 10.84
C CYS A 296 1.37 -7.24 9.37
N ASP A 297 2.04 -8.25 8.84
CA ASP A 297 2.11 -8.41 7.40
C ASP A 297 0.75 -8.80 6.82
N HIS A 298 0.65 -8.75 5.48
CA HIS A 298 -0.62 -8.92 4.80
C HIS A 298 -1.33 -10.24 5.15
N LEU A 299 -0.56 -11.33 5.35
CA LEU A 299 -1.12 -12.64 5.69
C LEU A 299 -1.34 -12.78 7.19
N SER A 300 -0.44 -12.27 8.04
CA SER A 300 -0.62 -12.34 9.49
C SER A 300 -1.83 -11.57 10.01
N ALA A 301 -2.36 -10.62 9.24
CA ALA A 301 -3.63 -9.95 9.57
C ALA A 301 -4.79 -10.92 9.87
N VAL A 302 -4.79 -12.16 9.34
CA VAL A 302 -5.86 -13.14 9.60
C VAL A 302 -5.52 -14.21 10.64
N TRP A 303 -4.24 -14.42 10.96
CA TRP A 303 -3.80 -15.46 11.89
C TRP A 303 -3.09 -14.95 13.13
N CYS A 304 -2.87 -13.63 13.24
CA CYS A 304 -2.13 -13.09 14.36
C CYS A 304 -2.89 -13.26 15.67
N LEU A 305 -2.37 -14.04 16.61
CA LEU A 305 -3.10 -14.42 17.82
C LEU A 305 -3.57 -13.20 18.61
N GLN A 306 -2.71 -12.19 18.77
CA GLN A 306 -3.07 -10.97 19.48
C GLN A 306 -4.26 -10.26 18.84
N LEU A 307 -4.24 -10.08 17.51
CA LEU A 307 -5.31 -9.42 16.75
C LEU A 307 -6.59 -10.26 16.73
N VAL A 308 -6.47 -11.56 16.43
CA VAL A 308 -7.56 -12.54 16.41
C VAL A 308 -8.29 -12.58 17.75
N GLN A 309 -7.55 -12.54 18.87
CA GLN A 309 -8.16 -12.48 20.21
C GLN A 309 -8.95 -11.19 20.44
N VAL A 310 -8.48 -10.04 19.95
CA VAL A 310 -9.20 -8.77 20.09
C VAL A 310 -10.48 -8.77 19.26
N ILE A 311 -10.41 -9.23 18.00
CA ILE A 311 -11.58 -9.34 17.11
C ILE A 311 -12.65 -10.26 17.72
N ASN A 312 -12.26 -11.44 18.19
CA ASN A 312 -13.19 -12.35 18.84
C ASN A 312 -13.75 -11.78 20.15
N ARG A 313 -12.91 -11.14 20.99
CA ARG A 313 -13.41 -10.50 22.23
C ARG A 313 -14.49 -9.47 21.94
N TYR A 314 -14.31 -8.64 20.91
CA TYR A 314 -15.32 -7.69 20.46
C TYR A 314 -16.61 -8.40 20.06
N MET A 315 -16.56 -9.43 19.20
CA MET A 315 -17.76 -10.16 18.76
C MET A 315 -18.51 -10.83 19.91
N PHE A 316 -17.79 -11.41 20.88
CA PHE A 316 -18.40 -11.99 22.07
C PHE A 316 -19.05 -10.94 22.98
N ASP A 317 -18.46 -9.74 23.12
CA ASP A 317 -18.99 -8.65 23.96
C ASP A 317 -20.34 -8.10 23.45
N ILE A 318 -20.53 -8.13 22.13
CA ILE A 318 -21.77 -7.69 21.48
C ILE A 318 -22.77 -8.83 21.22
N SER A 319 -22.44 -10.05 21.63
CA SER A 319 -23.32 -11.22 21.50
C SER A 319 -24.27 -11.32 22.70
N VAL A 320 -25.52 -11.67 22.45
CA VAL A 320 -26.60 -11.78 23.44
C VAL A 320 -27.32 -13.11 23.24
N SER A 321 -27.68 -13.77 24.34
CA SER A 321 -28.57 -14.94 24.32
C SER A 321 -30.02 -14.53 24.50
N ASP A 322 -30.93 -15.10 23.74
CA ASP A 322 -32.37 -15.03 24.01
C ASP A 322 -32.84 -16.12 25.00
N LYS A 323 -34.16 -16.18 25.23
CA LYS A 323 -34.81 -17.16 26.10
C LYS A 323 -34.76 -18.60 25.58
N GLN A 324 -34.53 -18.80 24.28
CA GLN A 324 -34.43 -20.10 23.62
C GLN A 324 -32.97 -20.54 23.42
N ASN A 325 -32.02 -19.89 24.12
CA ASN A 325 -30.58 -20.07 23.96
C ASN A 325 -30.05 -19.79 22.55
N PHE A 326 -30.78 -19.00 21.75
CA PHE A 326 -30.30 -18.48 20.49
C PHE A 326 -29.36 -17.31 20.74
N ILE A 327 -28.13 -17.41 20.22
CA ILE A 327 -27.11 -16.37 20.34
C ILE A 327 -27.13 -15.51 19.08
N TYR A 328 -27.24 -14.20 19.26
CA TYR A 328 -27.24 -13.23 18.17
C TYR A 328 -26.48 -11.96 18.55
N PHE A 329 -26.09 -11.17 17.56
CA PHE A 329 -25.45 -9.88 17.79
C PHE A 329 -26.49 -8.82 18.12
N THR A 330 -26.23 -8.02 19.17
CA THR A 330 -27.12 -6.92 19.56
C THR A 330 -27.39 -5.97 18.39
N LYS A 331 -28.66 -5.57 18.24
CA LYS A 331 -29.10 -4.62 17.20
C LYS A 331 -28.72 -3.18 17.57
N ASP A 332 -28.48 -2.90 18.85
CA ASP A 332 -28.10 -1.57 19.34
C ASP A 332 -26.75 -1.12 18.75
N ARG A 333 -26.79 -0.14 17.85
CA ARG A 333 -25.61 0.44 17.20
C ARG A 333 -24.69 1.14 18.21
N ILE A 334 -25.24 1.86 19.18
CA ILE A 334 -24.44 2.64 20.14
C ILE A 334 -23.61 1.69 21.00
N ARG A 335 -24.23 0.61 21.50
CA ARG A 335 -23.51 -0.44 22.24
C ARG A 335 -22.40 -1.08 21.41
N ARG A 336 -22.67 -1.39 20.13
CA ARG A 336 -21.65 -1.97 19.23
C ARG A 336 -20.48 -1.03 18.97
N GLU A 337 -20.77 0.27 18.77
CA GLU A 337 -19.75 1.29 18.55
C GLU A 337 -18.89 1.50 19.80
N GLN A 338 -19.50 1.55 20.99
CA GLN A 338 -18.79 1.65 22.27
C GLN A 338 -17.89 0.42 22.55
N ALA A 339 -18.39 -0.80 22.28
CA ALA A 339 -17.60 -2.02 22.37
C ALA A 339 -16.42 -1.99 21.40
N ALA A 340 -16.64 -1.53 20.16
CA ALA A 340 -15.58 -1.41 19.16
C ALA A 340 -14.51 -0.36 19.55
N LEU A 341 -14.91 0.80 20.08
CA LEU A 341 -13.97 1.80 20.61
C LEU A 341 -13.12 1.23 21.75
N THR A 342 -13.74 0.44 22.63
CA THR A 342 -13.08 -0.19 23.78
C THR A 342 -12.04 -1.23 23.36
N HIS A 343 -12.33 -2.00 22.31
CA HIS A 343 -11.45 -3.08 21.84
C HIS A 343 -10.39 -2.61 20.84
N PHE A 344 -10.71 -1.66 19.94
CA PHE A 344 -9.84 -1.29 18.82
C PHE A 344 -9.10 0.05 18.98
N VAL A 345 -9.60 0.98 19.81
CA VAL A 345 -9.06 2.35 19.89
C VAL A 345 -8.42 2.65 21.25
N LYS A 346 -9.19 2.54 22.34
CA LYS A 346 -8.71 2.83 23.69
C LYS A 346 -9.30 1.82 24.66
N LEU A 347 -8.44 1.10 25.38
CA LEU A 347 -8.91 0.21 26.44
C LEU A 347 -9.59 1.05 27.52
N ASN A 348 -10.85 0.74 27.83
CA ASN A 348 -11.48 1.27 29.02
C ASN A 348 -10.80 0.58 30.22
N ILE A 349 -9.98 1.33 30.96
CA ILE A 349 -9.62 0.90 32.30
C ILE A 349 -10.93 1.01 33.07
N ASN A 350 -11.53 -0.13 33.41
CA ASN A 350 -12.75 -0.17 34.21
C ASN A 350 -12.62 0.86 35.33
N GLN A 351 -13.65 1.69 35.49
CA GLN A 351 -13.75 2.58 36.64
C GLN A 351 -13.44 1.71 37.87
N SER A 352 -12.35 2.02 38.58
CA SER A 352 -12.08 1.42 39.88
C SER A 352 -13.38 1.56 40.67
N LYS A 353 -13.96 0.44 41.15
CA LYS A 353 -15.11 0.51 42.06
C LYS A 353 -14.78 1.57 43.10
N GLU A 354 -15.70 2.49 43.40
CA GLU A 354 -15.44 3.56 44.37
C GLU A 354 -15.08 2.92 45.71
N ILE A 355 -13.78 2.75 45.97
CA ILE A 355 -13.29 2.18 47.21
C ILE A 355 -13.45 3.25 48.30
N ASN A 356 -14.02 2.86 49.42
CA ASN A 356 -14.11 3.74 50.57
C ASN A 356 -12.76 3.82 51.31
N ILE A 357 -11.88 4.70 50.82
CA ILE A 357 -10.55 4.98 51.42
C ILE A 357 -10.64 5.24 52.93
N GLU A 358 -11.74 5.80 53.43
CA GLU A 358 -11.90 6.05 54.87
C GLU A 358 -12.13 4.77 55.69
N GLN A 359 -12.71 3.73 55.10
CA GLN A 359 -12.87 2.42 55.74
C GLN A 359 -11.65 1.52 55.51
N GLU A 360 -11.10 1.49 54.30
CA GLU A 360 -9.92 0.68 53.99
C GLU A 360 -8.60 1.27 54.50
N GLY A 361 -8.55 2.61 54.65
CA GLY A 361 -7.42 3.32 55.25
C GLY A 361 -7.35 3.13 56.77
N ARG A 362 -8.44 2.75 57.43
CA ARG A 362 -8.45 2.43 58.87
C ARG A 362 -7.84 1.06 59.18
N HIS A 363 -7.77 0.16 58.20
CA HIS A 363 -7.20 -1.18 58.38
C HIS A 363 -5.82 -1.29 57.72
N ASN A 364 -4.75 -1.31 58.52
CA ASN A 364 -3.37 -1.63 58.11
C ASN A 364 -2.92 -0.89 56.83
N SER A 365 -3.02 0.45 56.84
CA SER A 365 -2.59 1.30 55.72
C SER A 365 -1.45 2.25 56.12
N VAL A 366 -0.56 2.52 55.17
CA VAL A 366 0.62 3.38 55.35
C VAL A 366 0.47 4.58 54.44
N TRP A 367 0.36 5.75 55.06
CA TRP A 367 0.30 7.04 54.38
C TRP A 367 1.68 7.66 54.30
N ARG A 368 2.09 8.09 53.10
CA ARG A 368 3.37 8.79 52.92
C ARG A 368 3.20 9.94 51.94
N GLU A 369 3.54 11.14 52.39
CA GLU A 369 3.76 12.28 51.52
C GLU A 369 5.20 12.27 51.02
N ASP A 370 5.40 12.49 49.72
CA ASP A 370 6.71 12.75 49.15
C ASP A 370 6.71 14.13 48.49
N THR A 371 7.71 14.93 48.83
CA THR A 371 7.82 16.33 48.38
C THR A 371 8.82 16.49 47.23
N LEU A 372 9.57 15.43 46.90
CA LEU A 372 10.49 15.41 45.77
C LEU A 372 9.73 15.48 44.46
N ARG A 373 10.34 16.12 43.45
CA ARG A 373 9.76 16.21 42.10
C ARG A 373 9.86 14.89 41.35
N VAL A 374 10.95 14.18 41.57
CA VAL A 374 11.29 12.93 40.90
C VAL A 374 11.65 11.92 41.97
N PHE A 375 10.88 10.84 42.05
CA PHE A 375 11.12 9.76 42.99
C PHE A 375 10.55 8.46 42.47
N SER A 376 10.96 7.34 43.08
CA SER A 376 10.56 6.00 42.66
C SER A 376 10.41 5.12 43.88
N LYS A 377 9.44 4.22 43.85
CA LYS A 377 9.19 3.27 44.92
C LYS A 377 9.00 1.88 44.33
N ALA A 378 9.76 0.93 44.86
CA ALA A 378 9.69 -0.47 44.48
C ALA A 378 9.31 -1.33 45.69
N PHE A 379 8.34 -2.22 45.47
CA PHE A 379 7.94 -3.28 46.39
C PHE A 379 8.39 -4.61 45.77
N LYS A 380 9.62 -5.04 46.06
CA LYS A 380 10.22 -6.23 45.43
C LYS A 380 9.47 -7.53 45.78
N GLU A 381 8.96 -7.64 47.00
CA GLU A 381 8.19 -8.79 47.52
C GLU A 381 6.69 -8.49 47.61
N GLY A 382 6.25 -7.41 46.96
CA GLY A 382 4.91 -6.87 47.15
C GLY A 382 4.75 -6.05 48.45
N SER A 383 3.57 -5.47 48.64
CA SER A 383 3.26 -4.62 49.80
C SER A 383 2.47 -5.41 50.85
N LYS A 384 2.96 -5.46 52.09
CA LYS A 384 2.30 -6.15 53.22
C LYS A 384 1.05 -5.42 53.72
N SER A 385 0.99 -4.11 53.53
CA SER A 385 -0.09 -3.21 53.93
C SER A 385 -0.56 -2.37 52.74
N ASN A 386 -1.73 -1.76 52.85
CA ASN A 386 -2.20 -0.81 51.85
C ASN A 386 -1.26 0.42 51.89
N PHE A 387 -0.80 0.90 50.73
CA PHE A 387 0.14 2.01 50.68
C PHE A 387 -0.47 3.18 49.91
N ILE A 388 -0.49 4.37 50.52
CA ILE A 388 -1.02 5.58 49.92
C ILE A 388 0.10 6.59 49.76
N GLN A 389 0.46 6.85 48.51
CA GLN A 389 1.41 7.90 48.14
C GLN A 389 0.67 9.22 47.94
N LEU A 390 0.99 10.23 48.73
CA LEU A 390 0.49 11.60 48.57
C LEU A 390 1.53 12.47 47.85
N ILE A 391 1.07 13.27 46.89
CA ILE A 391 1.89 14.17 46.07
C ILE A 391 1.29 15.58 46.17
N PRO A 392 2.01 16.56 46.76
CA PRO A 392 1.47 17.90 47.00
C PRO A 392 1.34 18.71 45.71
N LEU A 393 0.13 19.21 45.44
CA LEU A 393 -0.16 19.97 44.20
C LEU A 393 0.44 21.38 44.23
N ARG A 394 0.43 22.05 45.39
CA ARG A 394 0.71 23.49 45.51
C ARG A 394 2.17 23.84 45.78
N ARG A 395 3.01 22.86 46.12
CA ARG A 395 4.42 23.08 46.50
C ARG A 395 5.27 23.56 45.33
N HIS A 396 5.15 22.90 44.18
CA HIS A 396 5.95 23.18 42.99
C HIS A 396 5.19 24.12 42.04
N LYS A 397 5.48 25.42 42.05
CA LYS A 397 4.78 26.42 41.22
C LYS A 397 5.15 26.36 39.73
N LYS A 398 6.42 26.06 39.41
CA LYS A 398 6.95 26.03 38.03
C LYS A 398 6.73 24.70 37.29
N HIS A 399 6.45 23.61 38.02
CA HIS A 399 6.29 22.27 37.44
C HIS A 399 4.79 21.96 37.34
N THR A 400 4.28 21.98 36.12
CA THR A 400 2.83 22.01 35.86
C THR A 400 2.30 20.69 35.30
N LYS A 401 3.18 19.72 35.03
CA LYS A 401 2.82 18.35 34.65
C LYS A 401 3.32 17.34 35.67
N LEU A 402 2.52 16.31 35.90
CA LEU A 402 2.83 15.16 36.75
C LEU A 402 2.69 13.89 35.91
N CYS A 403 3.77 13.14 35.74
CA CYS A 403 3.76 11.83 35.12
C CYS A 403 3.93 10.76 36.22
N ILE A 404 3.02 9.80 36.23
CA ILE A 404 3.08 8.62 37.11
C ILE A 404 3.13 7.39 36.21
N ASP A 405 4.21 6.63 36.30
CA ASP A 405 4.39 5.37 35.58
C ASP A 405 4.38 4.21 36.56
N VAL A 406 3.47 3.26 36.35
CA VAL A 406 3.23 2.12 37.23
C VAL A 406 3.43 0.83 36.44
N THR A 407 4.30 -0.03 36.97
CA THR A 407 4.44 -1.40 36.48
C THR A 407 3.39 -2.30 37.13
N GLN A 408 2.67 -3.08 36.30
CA GLN A 408 1.63 -4.02 36.72
C GLN A 408 0.52 -3.40 37.58
N LEU A 409 -0.10 -2.33 37.06
CA LEU A 409 -1.29 -1.73 37.67
C LEU A 409 -2.41 -2.77 37.81
N GLU A 410 -2.86 -3.03 39.04
CA GLU A 410 -3.98 -3.94 39.32
C GLU A 410 -5.32 -3.17 39.30
N SER A 411 -6.45 -3.89 39.18
CA SER A 411 -7.79 -3.28 39.12
C SER A 411 -8.15 -2.47 40.37
N ASP A 412 -7.51 -2.81 41.49
CA ASP A 412 -7.77 -2.26 42.81
C ASP A 412 -6.80 -1.12 43.16
N ASP A 413 -5.78 -0.91 42.32
CA ASP A 413 -4.91 0.27 42.40
C ASP A 413 -5.59 1.43 41.68
N PHE A 414 -5.58 2.63 42.27
CA PHE A 414 -6.27 3.76 41.66
C PHE A 414 -5.62 5.09 42.01
N LEU A 415 -5.78 6.03 41.09
CA LEU A 415 -5.30 7.40 41.21
C LEU A 415 -6.47 8.30 41.60
N PHE A 416 -6.26 9.21 42.53
CA PHE A 416 -7.31 10.10 43.01
C PHE A 416 -6.75 11.48 43.36
N GLY A 417 -7.61 12.49 43.33
CA GLY A 417 -7.31 13.79 43.92
C GLY A 417 -8.02 13.92 45.26
N CYS A 418 -7.39 14.60 46.23
CA CYS A 418 -8.04 14.84 47.51
C CYS A 418 -7.61 16.10 48.27
N THR A 419 -8.44 16.46 49.25
CA THR A 419 -8.10 17.41 50.31
C THR A 419 -7.66 16.66 51.55
N VAL A 420 -6.36 16.68 51.81
CA VAL A 420 -5.73 16.04 52.96
C VAL A 420 -5.91 16.93 54.21
N LYS A 421 -6.37 16.33 55.31
CA LYS A 421 -6.35 16.90 56.66
C LYS A 421 -5.47 16.05 57.58
N SER A 422 -4.73 16.71 58.46
CA SER A 422 -3.95 16.06 59.52
C SER A 422 -4.78 16.04 60.81
N ARG A 423 -4.94 14.88 61.47
CA ARG A 423 -5.43 14.79 62.85
C ARG A 423 -4.27 14.94 63.84
N PHE A 424 -4.61 15.29 65.08
CA PHE A 424 -3.69 15.12 66.21
C PHE A 424 -3.12 13.69 66.21
N LYS A 425 -1.78 13.57 66.26
CA LYS A 425 -0.94 12.35 66.08
C LYS A 425 -0.59 11.91 64.64
N ASN A 426 -0.36 12.82 63.69
CA ASN A 426 0.19 12.50 62.35
C ASN A 426 -0.64 11.52 61.50
N ASP A 427 -1.92 11.32 61.83
CA ASP A 427 -2.83 10.54 61.00
C ASP A 427 -3.39 11.42 59.87
N TRP A 428 -3.01 11.07 58.64
CA TRP A 428 -3.45 11.73 57.42
C TRP A 428 -4.72 11.06 56.90
N PHE A 429 -5.72 11.85 56.54
CA PHE A 429 -6.89 11.33 55.83
C PHE A 429 -7.38 12.31 54.76
N CYS A 430 -7.99 11.77 53.70
CA CYS A 430 -8.56 12.52 52.58
C CYS A 430 -10.07 12.69 52.77
N GLN A 431 -10.55 13.93 52.86
CA GLN A 431 -11.98 14.22 53.06
C GLN A 431 -12.77 14.21 51.74
N ASP A 432 -12.37 15.06 50.78
CA ASP A 432 -13.01 15.13 49.47
C ASP A 432 -12.16 14.31 48.48
N LYS A 433 -12.75 13.30 47.82
CA LYS A 433 -12.03 12.43 46.87
C LYS A 433 -12.72 12.41 45.50
N ALA A 434 -11.93 12.41 44.43
CA ALA A 434 -12.42 12.02 43.11
C ALA A 434 -11.40 11.17 42.37
N SER A 435 -11.89 10.14 41.68
CA SER A 435 -11.04 9.23 40.91
C SER A 435 -10.47 9.91 39.67
N LEU A 436 -9.15 9.80 39.51
CA LEU A 436 -8.39 10.23 38.34
C LEU A 436 -7.89 9.03 37.52
N SER A 437 -8.25 7.80 37.87
CA SER A 437 -7.78 6.57 37.21
C SER A 437 -8.09 6.49 35.71
N HIS A 438 -9.13 7.20 35.24
CA HIS A 438 -9.44 7.30 33.82
C HIS A 438 -8.33 7.96 32.97
N ASN A 439 -7.37 8.63 33.62
CA ASN A 439 -6.20 9.22 32.97
C ASN A 439 -5.06 8.24 32.74
N PHE A 440 -5.11 7.04 33.33
CA PHE A 440 -4.14 6.01 32.99
C PHE A 440 -4.33 5.56 31.54
N GLN A 441 -3.21 5.43 30.84
CA GLN A 441 -3.11 4.74 29.57
C GLN A 441 -2.18 3.55 29.73
N ILE A 442 -2.61 2.40 29.21
CA ILE A 442 -1.76 1.21 29.18
C ILE A 442 -0.82 1.35 27.98
N LEU A 443 0.47 1.19 28.24
CA LEU A 443 1.50 1.16 27.23
C LEU A 443 1.79 -0.30 26.80
N PRO A 444 2.27 -0.48 25.56
CA PRO A 444 2.77 -1.77 25.10
C PRO A 444 3.79 -2.36 26.08
N SER A 445 3.81 -3.68 26.22
CA SER A 445 4.63 -4.35 27.22
C SER A 445 5.43 -5.51 26.64
N ILE A 446 6.64 -5.67 27.16
CA ILE A 446 7.51 -6.82 26.93
C ILE A 446 7.38 -7.77 28.14
N LYS A 447 7.35 -9.10 27.88
CA LYS A 447 7.27 -10.15 28.93
C LYS A 447 6.06 -10.04 29.87
N ASN A 448 4.92 -9.55 29.38
CA ASN A 448 3.66 -9.37 30.15
C ASN A 448 3.74 -8.43 31.37
N LYS A 449 4.78 -7.61 31.51
CA LYS A 449 4.86 -6.57 32.55
C LYS A 449 4.19 -5.28 32.06
N MET A 450 2.86 -5.23 32.13
CA MET A 450 2.10 -4.06 31.64
C MET A 450 2.56 -2.78 32.34
N ARG A 451 2.87 -1.73 31.57
CA ARG A 451 3.15 -0.39 32.10
C ARG A 451 1.91 0.46 31.92
N SER A 452 1.52 1.18 32.96
CA SER A 452 0.38 2.11 32.93
C SER A 452 0.90 3.48 33.31
N VAL A 453 0.66 4.46 32.44
CA VAL A 453 1.15 5.82 32.62
C VAL A 453 -0.01 6.79 32.71
N ALA A 454 0.00 7.70 33.68
CA ALA A 454 -0.90 8.84 33.75
C ALA A 454 -0.11 10.14 33.67
N ILE A 455 -0.50 11.03 32.75
CA ILE A 455 0.08 12.37 32.61
C ILE A 455 -1.00 13.39 32.96
N LEU A 456 -0.84 14.05 34.10
CA LEU A 456 -1.80 15.01 34.64
C LEU A 456 -1.32 16.45 34.46
N ASP A 457 -2.27 17.35 34.20
CA ASP A 457 -2.04 18.79 34.22
C ASP A 457 -2.37 19.36 35.58
N ILE A 458 -1.35 19.66 36.38
CA ILE A 458 -1.49 20.18 37.74
C ILE A 458 -2.21 21.53 37.73
N ASN A 459 -1.95 22.38 36.73
CA ASN A 459 -2.59 23.69 36.67
C ASN A 459 -4.09 23.56 36.36
N ASN A 460 -4.45 22.66 35.46
CA ASN A 460 -5.85 22.34 35.20
C ASN A 460 -6.53 21.79 36.46
N LEU A 461 -5.89 20.83 37.15
CA LEU A 461 -6.43 20.27 38.40
C LEU A 461 -6.63 21.32 39.49
N LYS A 462 -5.66 22.24 39.68
CA LYS A 462 -5.77 23.35 40.64
C LYS A 462 -6.93 24.30 40.33
N LYS A 463 -7.20 24.55 39.04
CA LYS A 463 -8.29 25.42 38.59
C LYS A 463 -9.65 24.74 38.74
N THR A 464 -9.75 23.47 38.38
CA THR A 464 -11.00 22.70 38.44
C THR A 464 -11.38 22.36 39.88
N TYR A 465 -10.42 21.98 40.71
CA TYR A 465 -10.65 21.56 42.10
C TYR A 465 -9.85 22.46 43.05
N VAL A 466 -10.43 23.63 43.35
CA VAL A 466 -9.77 24.66 44.17
C VAL A 466 -9.38 24.13 45.55
N ASN A 467 -10.19 23.28 46.17
CA ASN A 467 -9.95 22.79 47.53
C ASN A 467 -8.92 21.66 47.62
N TRP A 468 -8.50 21.07 46.49
CA TRP A 468 -7.57 19.95 46.50
C TRP A 468 -6.16 20.38 46.91
N THR A 469 -5.56 19.58 47.79
CA THR A 469 -4.20 19.79 48.29
C THR A 469 -3.23 18.80 47.68
N HIS A 470 -3.68 17.56 47.40
CA HIS A 470 -2.83 16.45 46.96
C HIS A 470 -3.45 15.65 45.83
N VAL A 471 -2.58 14.99 45.05
CA VAL A 471 -2.92 13.81 44.27
C VAL A 471 -2.41 12.59 45.03
N GLY A 472 -3.28 11.61 45.21
CA GLY A 472 -2.98 10.36 45.88
C GLY A 472 -2.93 9.19 44.90
N PHE A 473 -1.96 8.29 45.09
CA PHE A 473 -1.93 7.00 44.41
C PHE A 473 -2.06 5.89 45.45
N PHE A 474 -3.14 5.12 45.34
CA PHE A 474 -3.44 4.00 46.22
C PHE A 474 -2.89 2.70 45.62
N VAL A 475 -2.06 2.00 46.40
CA VAL A 475 -1.54 0.68 46.08
C VAL A 475 -2.10 -0.32 47.09
N ARG A 476 -2.86 -1.30 46.59
CA ARG A 476 -3.43 -2.35 47.43
C ARG A 476 -2.33 -3.31 47.92
N ALA A 477 -2.45 -3.80 49.15
CA ALA A 477 -1.60 -4.88 49.65
C ALA A 477 -1.67 -6.10 48.70
N SER A 478 -0.51 -6.56 48.24
CA SER A 478 -0.40 -7.61 47.23
C SER A 478 0.96 -8.30 47.37
N ARG A 479 1.02 -9.60 47.06
CA ARG A 479 2.27 -10.38 47.04
C ARG A 479 3.07 -10.20 45.74
N LYS A 480 2.49 -9.52 44.74
CA LYS A 480 3.16 -9.30 43.46
C LYS A 480 4.12 -8.12 43.55
N PRO A 481 5.28 -8.19 42.88
CA PRO A 481 6.20 -7.06 42.81
C PRO A 481 5.52 -5.88 42.10
N LYS A 482 5.68 -4.68 42.63
CA LYS A 482 5.17 -3.45 42.02
C LYS A 482 6.20 -2.35 42.11
N VAL A 483 6.36 -1.59 41.03
CA VAL A 483 7.21 -0.40 41.00
C VAL A 483 6.43 0.74 40.38
N TYR A 484 6.49 1.90 41.01
CA TYR A 484 5.99 3.13 40.42
C TYR A 484 7.04 4.23 40.46
N HIS A 485 6.97 5.10 39.46
CA HIS A 485 7.85 6.23 39.25
C HIS A 485 7.01 7.49 39.12
N VAL A 486 7.48 8.57 39.72
CA VAL A 486 6.84 9.88 39.69
C VAL A 486 7.83 10.90 39.15
N ASP A 487 7.38 11.69 38.17
CA ASP A 487 8.15 12.76 37.55
C ASP A 487 7.27 14.02 37.40
N MET A 488 7.59 15.05 38.17
CA MET A 488 7.01 16.39 38.09
C MET A 488 7.92 17.33 37.31
N PHE A 489 7.49 17.75 36.14
CA PHE A 489 8.32 18.52 35.22
C PHE A 489 7.63 19.79 34.70
N ASN A 490 8.46 20.71 34.20
CA ASN A 490 8.01 21.87 33.42
C ASN A 490 7.89 21.45 31.94
N PRO A 491 6.73 21.64 31.29
CA PRO A 491 6.57 21.36 29.86
C PRO A 491 7.62 22.00 28.96
N ALA A 492 8.13 23.19 29.29
CA ALA A 492 9.15 23.86 28.49
C ALA A 492 10.47 23.07 28.38
N GLU A 493 10.76 22.20 29.35
CA GLU A 493 11.98 21.36 29.37
C GLU A 493 11.80 20.00 28.69
N ARG A 494 10.56 19.62 28.37
CA ARG A 494 10.20 18.29 27.85
C ARG A 494 9.49 18.35 26.49
N ASN A 495 8.97 19.52 26.10
CA ASN A 495 8.37 19.76 24.81
C ASN A 495 9.43 20.29 23.85
N MET A 496 9.86 19.47 22.90
CA MET A 496 10.83 19.86 21.87
C MET A 496 10.12 20.03 20.53
N VAL A 497 10.42 21.10 19.81
CA VAL A 497 9.88 21.35 18.47
C VAL A 497 11.01 21.26 17.47
N PHE A 498 10.80 20.56 16.37
CA PHE A 498 11.77 20.50 15.29
C PHE A 498 11.12 20.36 13.93
N ASN A 499 11.84 20.76 12.89
CA ASN A 499 11.36 20.78 11.52
C ASN A 499 11.98 19.65 10.72
N LEU A 500 11.32 19.24 9.64
CA LEU A 500 11.90 18.37 8.63
C LEU A 500 13.24 18.96 8.15
N PRO A 501 14.37 18.25 8.33
CA PRO A 501 15.66 18.73 7.84
C PRO A 501 15.64 18.86 6.33
N ARG A 502 16.46 19.78 5.79
CA ARG A 502 16.69 19.83 4.34
C ARG A 502 17.35 18.53 3.91
N TRP A 503 16.95 18.01 2.75
CA TRP A 503 17.53 16.83 2.12
C TRP A 503 19.05 16.91 1.89
N SER A 504 19.59 18.12 1.78
CA SER A 504 21.04 18.41 1.66
C SER A 504 21.80 18.31 2.98
N THR A 505 21.10 18.25 4.12
CA THR A 505 21.70 18.23 5.45
C THR A 505 21.88 16.79 5.89
N PHE A 506 23.05 16.24 5.61
CA PHE A 506 23.42 14.87 6.01
C PHE A 506 23.82 14.74 7.49
N GLN A 507 24.00 15.87 8.18
CA GLN A 507 24.44 15.89 9.57
C GLN A 507 23.29 15.57 10.53
N LYS A 508 23.63 14.79 11.56
CA LYS A 508 22.78 14.48 12.71
C LYS A 508 22.58 15.73 13.55
N THR A 509 21.34 16.04 13.90
CA THR A 509 21.00 17.13 14.84
C THR A 509 20.63 16.53 16.19
N ILE A 510 21.23 17.08 17.26
CA ILE A 510 20.96 16.68 18.64
C ILE A 510 19.82 17.56 19.18
N LEU A 511 18.72 16.94 19.62
CA LEU A 511 17.58 17.63 20.24
C LEU A 511 17.75 17.72 21.75
N VAL A 512 18.18 16.61 22.35
CA VAL A 512 18.48 16.50 23.77
C VAL A 512 19.87 15.92 23.87
N ASN A 513 20.81 16.72 24.39
CA ASN A 513 22.19 16.25 24.54
C ASN A 513 22.28 15.19 25.63
N GLU A 514 21.72 15.48 26.80
CA GLU A 514 21.63 14.56 27.93
C GLU A 514 20.35 14.86 28.73
N SER A 515 19.53 13.84 28.96
CA SER A 515 18.34 13.96 29.80
C SER A 515 18.69 13.96 31.29
N SER A 516 17.88 14.63 32.10
CA SER A 516 18.00 14.55 33.56
C SER A 516 17.70 13.14 34.07
N GLN A 517 18.34 12.73 35.16
CA GLN A 517 18.06 11.44 35.82
C GLN A 517 16.60 11.37 36.27
N GLY A 518 15.96 10.21 36.10
CA GLY A 518 14.58 9.99 36.51
C GLY A 518 13.53 10.58 35.57
N THR A 519 13.92 11.03 34.37
CA THR A 519 12.98 11.55 33.36
C THR A 519 12.13 10.41 32.80
N LEU A 520 10.80 10.53 32.90
CA LEU A 520 9.87 9.53 32.39
C LEU A 520 9.35 9.82 30.99
N TYR A 521 9.29 11.09 30.61
CA TYR A 521 8.50 11.52 29.45
C TYR A 521 9.11 12.69 28.68
N TYR A 522 9.10 12.59 27.35
CA TYR A 522 9.31 13.70 26.42
C TYR A 522 8.17 13.78 25.40
N LYS A 523 7.87 15.00 24.96
CA LYS A 523 6.95 15.25 23.84
C LYS A 523 7.68 15.98 22.74
N LEU A 524 7.89 15.33 21.60
CA LEU A 524 8.49 15.96 20.43
C LEU A 524 7.39 16.36 19.42
N LEU A 525 7.49 17.56 18.86
CA LEU A 525 6.56 18.12 17.88
C LEU A 525 7.29 18.31 16.55
N VAL A 526 6.85 17.61 15.52
CA VAL A 526 7.49 17.59 14.20
C VAL A 526 6.69 18.45 13.22
N GLN A 527 7.36 19.43 12.60
CA GLN A 527 6.79 20.31 11.58
C GLN A 527 7.35 20.01 10.19
N GLY A 528 6.57 20.31 9.13
CA GLY A 528 7.02 20.22 7.74
C GLY A 528 6.98 18.83 7.09
N ILE A 529 6.54 17.77 7.77
CA ILE A 529 6.26 16.46 7.14
C ILE A 529 4.79 16.43 6.70
N GLU A 530 4.55 16.78 5.44
CA GLU A 530 3.19 16.95 4.90
C GLU A 530 2.86 15.95 3.79
N GLU A 531 3.87 15.30 3.21
CA GLU A 531 3.77 14.29 2.16
C GLU A 531 4.15 12.90 2.69
N THR A 532 3.75 11.84 1.99
CA THR A 532 3.86 10.45 2.47
C THR A 532 5.24 9.83 2.38
N PHE A 533 6.20 10.43 1.66
CA PHE A 533 7.51 9.85 1.38
C PHE A 533 8.69 10.41 2.20
N PRO A 534 8.74 11.69 2.63
CA PRO A 534 9.84 12.15 3.48
C PRO A 534 9.86 11.39 4.80
N THR A 535 11.02 10.81 5.12
CA THR A 535 11.23 10.05 6.35
C THR A 535 12.31 10.71 7.22
N ILE A 536 12.02 10.89 8.51
CA ILE A 536 13.01 11.26 9.52
C ILE A 536 13.42 10.01 10.29
N GLU A 537 14.71 9.86 10.51
CA GLU A 537 15.28 8.85 11.40
C GLU A 537 15.47 9.48 12.79
N LEU A 538 14.73 9.00 13.80
CA LEU A 538 14.84 9.42 15.19
C LEU A 538 15.57 8.34 16.01
N ARG A 539 16.70 8.72 16.62
CA ARG A 539 17.54 7.84 17.43
C ARG A 539 17.58 8.31 18.88
N ILE A 540 17.31 7.39 19.79
CA ILE A 540 17.35 7.58 21.25
C ILE A 540 18.44 6.66 21.78
N VAL A 541 19.52 7.22 22.34
CA VAL A 541 20.67 6.44 22.80
C VAL A 541 20.79 6.59 24.32
N PRO A 542 20.82 5.50 25.11
CA PRO A 542 21.14 5.56 26.53
C PRO A 542 22.62 5.90 26.70
N LEU A 543 22.93 6.94 27.46
CA LEU A 543 24.30 7.37 27.78
C LEU A 543 24.83 6.68 29.03
N SER A 544 23.98 6.52 30.05
CA SER A 544 24.30 5.84 31.30
C SER A 544 23.04 5.28 31.92
N CYS A 545 23.08 4.05 32.44
CA CYS A 545 21.97 3.37 33.09
C CYS A 545 22.37 2.82 34.45
N ILE A 546 21.51 3.00 35.44
CA ILE A 546 21.64 2.37 36.76
C ILE A 546 20.86 1.05 36.72
N GLY A 547 21.49 0.01 36.16
CA GLY A 547 20.89 -1.32 35.97
C GLY A 547 20.46 -1.59 34.53
N ASP A 548 19.70 -2.67 34.35
CA ASP A 548 19.22 -3.10 33.04
C ASP A 548 18.17 -2.12 32.48
N LEU A 549 18.38 -1.71 31.23
CA LEU A 549 17.45 -0.85 30.52
C LEU A 549 16.11 -1.57 30.28
N ASN A 550 15.02 -1.00 30.78
CA ASN A 550 13.67 -1.36 30.33
C ASN A 550 13.36 -0.76 28.97
N SER A 551 12.30 -1.26 28.33
CA SER A 551 11.92 -0.82 26.99
C SER A 551 11.55 0.66 26.92
N ILE A 552 12.08 1.35 25.91
CA ILE A 552 11.66 2.70 25.51
C ILE A 552 10.43 2.55 24.62
N ILE A 553 9.40 3.35 24.87
CA ILE A 553 8.14 3.28 24.11
C ILE A 553 7.91 4.62 23.43
N ILE A 554 7.69 4.58 22.12
CA ILE A 554 7.37 5.77 21.33
C ILE A 554 5.96 5.63 20.79
N LYS A 555 5.15 6.66 20.97
CA LYS A 555 3.82 6.80 20.38
C LYS A 555 3.81 8.00 19.45
N MET A 556 3.59 7.76 18.17
CA MET A 556 3.38 8.80 17.17
C MET A 556 1.89 8.98 16.91
N CYS A 557 1.44 10.23 16.88
CA CYS A 557 0.10 10.61 16.45
C CYS A 557 0.17 11.65 15.33
N ILE A 558 -0.65 11.44 14.30
CA ILE A 558 -0.74 12.29 13.12
C ILE A 558 -2.09 13.04 13.15
N PRO A 559 -2.09 14.38 13.24
CA PRO A 559 -3.31 15.13 13.53
C PRO A 559 -4.42 15.02 12.48
N TRP A 560 -4.09 14.74 11.22
CA TRP A 560 -5.06 14.61 10.12
C TRP A 560 -5.34 13.15 9.72
N ALA A 561 -4.76 12.17 10.41
CA ALA A 561 -4.90 10.75 10.07
C ALA A 561 -5.51 9.98 11.27
N PRO A 562 -6.84 9.96 11.42
CA PRO A 562 -7.48 9.29 12.55
C PRO A 562 -7.25 7.79 12.49
N GLY A 563 -6.93 7.16 13.63
CA GLY A 563 -6.67 5.72 13.72
C GLY A 563 -5.25 5.28 13.33
N PHE A 564 -4.39 6.21 12.90
CA PHE A 564 -3.00 5.93 12.49
C PHE A 564 -1.97 6.13 13.60
N ASN A 565 -2.37 5.99 14.86
CA ASN A 565 -1.42 6.06 15.97
C ASN A 565 -0.41 4.90 15.84
N LYS A 566 0.89 5.21 15.92
CA LYS A 566 1.95 4.20 15.86
C LYS A 566 2.58 4.07 17.23
N TYR A 567 2.46 2.89 17.84
CA TYR A 567 3.26 2.51 18.99
C TYR A 567 4.43 1.63 18.52
N GLN A 568 5.64 1.97 18.95
CA GLN A 568 6.83 1.15 18.72
C GLN A 568 7.59 1.00 20.04
N ILE A 569 8.02 -0.22 20.30
CA ILE A 569 8.86 -0.55 21.46
C ILE A 569 10.29 -0.67 20.97
N ILE A 570 11.19 0.17 21.47
CA ILE A 570 12.62 0.07 21.22
C ILE A 570 13.23 -0.84 22.29
N ARG A 571 13.74 -1.99 21.87
CA ARG A 571 14.34 -3.02 22.71
C ARG A 571 15.85 -2.86 22.79
N ASP A 572 16.46 -2.63 21.64
CA ASP A 572 17.89 -2.39 21.51
C ASP A 572 18.09 -1.00 20.92
N PRO A 573 18.33 0.03 21.75
CA PRO A 573 18.53 1.39 21.26
C PRO A 573 19.81 1.58 20.44
N SER A 574 20.72 0.59 20.44
CA SER A 574 21.94 0.65 19.64
C SER A 574 21.69 0.27 18.17
N ALA A 575 20.77 -0.68 17.94
CA ALA A 575 20.44 -1.20 16.62
C ALA A 575 19.10 -0.66 16.05
N GLU A 576 18.09 -0.48 16.90
CA GLU A 576 16.73 -0.11 16.47
C GLU A 576 16.57 1.41 16.38
N VAL A 577 15.81 1.85 15.37
CA VAL A 577 15.57 3.27 15.11
C VAL A 577 14.08 3.52 14.86
N PHE A 578 13.61 4.70 15.22
CA PHE A 578 12.22 5.09 14.98
C PHE A 578 12.12 5.95 13.73
N TYR A 579 11.45 5.44 12.70
CA TYR A 579 11.16 6.20 11.49
C TYR A 579 9.86 6.99 11.64
N VAL A 580 9.98 8.31 11.47
CA VAL A 580 8.86 9.26 11.46
C VAL A 580 8.48 9.53 10.00
N ASN A 581 7.29 9.11 9.61
CA ASN A 581 6.70 9.37 8.30
C ASN A 581 5.17 9.41 8.43
N VAL A 582 4.48 9.85 7.37
CA VAL A 582 3.02 9.90 7.35
C VAL A 582 2.43 8.93 6.31
N PRO A 583 1.29 8.30 6.61
CA PRO A 583 0.65 7.31 5.74
C PRO A 583 -0.26 7.96 4.70
N VAL A 584 -0.76 9.17 4.97
CA VAL A 584 -1.60 9.97 4.09
C VAL A 584 -1.12 11.42 4.13
N SER A 585 -1.05 12.07 2.98
CA SER A 585 -0.67 13.48 2.88
C SER A 585 -1.65 14.38 3.62
N SER A 586 -1.15 15.49 4.16
CA SER A 586 -2.00 16.48 4.84
C SER A 586 -2.98 17.15 3.87
N PRO A 587 -4.12 17.70 4.37
CA PRO A 587 -5.01 18.52 3.57
C PRO A 587 -4.30 19.73 2.93
N ILE A 588 -4.87 20.24 1.84
CA ILE A 588 -4.37 21.47 1.19
C ILE A 588 -4.51 22.64 2.18
N GLY A 589 -3.48 23.47 2.29
CA GLY A 589 -3.44 24.61 3.21
C GLY A 589 -3.33 24.23 4.70
N TYR A 590 -3.03 22.96 5.02
CA TYR A 590 -2.78 22.52 6.38
C TYR A 590 -1.51 23.18 6.94
N ASN A 591 -1.61 23.78 8.14
CA ASN A 591 -0.49 24.45 8.80
C ASN A 591 0.14 23.53 9.86
N SER A 592 1.27 22.91 9.51
CA SER A 592 2.00 22.01 10.41
C SER A 592 2.64 22.69 11.62
N SER A 593 2.79 24.03 11.63
CA SER A 593 3.24 24.75 12.82
C SER A 593 2.13 24.89 13.88
N MET A 594 0.87 25.00 13.45
CA MET A 594 -0.28 25.07 14.37
C MET A 594 -0.66 23.70 14.93
N ASN A 595 -0.69 22.68 14.07
CA ASN A 595 -1.06 21.33 14.44
C ASN A 595 0.03 20.34 13.96
N PRO A 596 1.18 20.28 14.66
CA PRO A 596 2.30 19.41 14.32
C PRO A 596 2.02 17.93 14.63
N ILE A 597 2.81 17.05 14.01
CA ILE A 597 2.86 15.62 14.37
C ILE A 597 3.44 15.53 15.78
N SER A 598 2.82 14.73 16.65
CA SER A 598 3.27 14.58 18.05
C SER A 598 3.88 13.20 18.28
N LEU A 599 5.08 13.17 18.87
CA LEU A 599 5.78 11.98 19.34
C LEU A 599 5.83 12.02 20.86
N GLU A 600 5.17 11.08 21.51
CA GLU A 600 5.22 10.86 22.96
C GLU A 600 6.23 9.75 23.25
N ILE A 601 7.29 10.08 23.98
CA ILE A 601 8.39 9.16 24.30
C ILE A 601 8.33 8.86 25.78
N PHE A 602 8.18 7.58 26.12
CA PHE A 602 8.22 7.06 27.48
C PHE A 602 9.55 6.35 27.70
N LEU A 603 10.35 6.88 28.62
CA LEU A 603 11.71 6.45 28.90
C LEU A 603 11.76 5.55 30.14
N ASP A 604 12.88 4.85 30.33
CA ASP A 604 13.21 4.24 31.62
C ASP A 604 13.90 5.30 32.51
N PRO A 605 13.34 5.63 33.70
CA PRO A 605 13.89 6.63 34.61
C PRO A 605 15.27 6.27 35.19
N LEU A 606 15.69 5.01 35.11
CA LEU A 606 17.00 4.56 35.59
C LEU A 606 18.16 5.00 34.68
N CYS A 607 17.85 5.47 33.47
CA CYS A 607 18.83 5.86 32.46
C CYS A 607 18.77 7.34 32.09
N ARG A 608 19.89 7.83 31.55
CA ARG A 608 20.00 9.13 30.87
C ARG A 608 20.14 8.91 29.37
N TYR A 609 19.55 9.80 28.56
CA TYR A 609 19.45 9.60 27.12
C TYR A 609 19.91 10.82 26.33
N GLN A 610 20.46 10.55 25.15
CA GLN A 610 20.62 11.50 24.06
C GLN A 610 19.51 11.25 23.02
N ILE A 611 18.80 12.31 22.62
CA ILE A 611 17.77 12.25 21.58
C ILE A 611 18.24 13.05 20.38
N SER A 612 18.20 12.43 19.20
CA SER A 612 18.73 13.01 17.98
C SER A 612 17.97 12.56 16.75
N TYR A 613 18.01 13.36 15.69
CA TYR A 613 17.31 13.07 14.45
C TYR A 613 18.12 13.48 13.22
N LYS A 614 17.80 12.88 12.08
CA LYS A 614 18.33 13.26 10.76
C LYS A 614 17.34 12.89 9.65
N PHE A 615 17.53 13.48 8.48
CA PHE A 615 16.79 13.05 7.29
C PHE A 615 17.22 11.64 6.86
N SER A 616 16.27 10.74 6.64
CA SER A 616 16.55 9.37 6.20
C SER A 616 16.44 9.28 4.69
N ILE A 617 17.58 9.29 4.00
CA ILE A 617 17.62 9.04 2.55
C ILE A 617 17.12 7.63 2.24
N VAL A 618 17.55 6.65 3.06
CA VAL A 618 17.16 5.25 2.92
C VAL A 618 15.65 5.10 3.06
N GLY A 619 15.07 5.63 4.14
CA GLY A 619 13.62 5.60 4.37
C GLY A 619 12.85 6.34 3.28
N THR A 620 13.32 7.52 2.87
CA THR A 620 12.65 8.33 1.85
C THR A 620 12.65 7.63 0.49
N MET A 621 13.80 7.12 0.03
CA MET A 621 13.89 6.42 -1.26
C MET A 621 13.14 5.10 -1.24
N SER A 622 13.18 4.37 -0.11
CA SER A 622 12.38 3.16 0.10
C SER A 622 10.90 3.47 -0.08
N ARG A 623 10.37 4.48 0.61
CA ARG A 623 8.96 4.88 0.47
C ARG A 623 8.59 5.37 -0.93
N ILE A 624 9.48 6.08 -1.63
CA ILE A 624 9.25 6.45 -3.03
C ILE A 624 9.08 5.19 -3.89
N ALA A 625 9.96 4.19 -3.73
CA ALA A 625 9.84 2.92 -4.43
C ALA A 625 8.56 2.16 -4.04
N GLN A 626 8.25 2.05 -2.74
CA GLN A 626 7.06 1.36 -2.24
C GLN A 626 5.75 1.95 -2.77
N GLN A 627 5.63 3.28 -2.77
CA GLN A 627 4.37 3.95 -3.06
C GLN A 627 4.18 4.24 -4.55
N PHE A 628 5.25 4.49 -5.32
CA PHE A 628 5.14 5.03 -6.67
C PHE A 628 5.73 4.13 -7.78
N TRP A 629 6.15 2.90 -7.48
CA TRP A 629 6.66 1.98 -8.51
C TRP A 629 5.67 1.76 -9.67
N HIS A 630 4.37 1.79 -9.38
CA HIS A 630 3.31 1.57 -10.36
C HIS A 630 3.24 2.66 -11.44
N TRP A 631 3.89 3.80 -11.27
CA TRP A 631 3.98 4.85 -12.30
C TRP A 631 4.98 4.52 -13.41
N LEU A 632 5.92 3.61 -13.15
CA LEU A 632 7.04 3.31 -14.04
C LEU A 632 6.60 2.87 -15.45
N PRO A 633 5.57 2.02 -15.66
CA PRO A 633 5.11 1.65 -17.00
C PRO A 633 4.61 2.84 -17.83
N SER A 634 3.91 3.79 -17.19
CA SER A 634 3.44 5.00 -17.84
C SER A 634 4.62 5.90 -18.27
N HIS A 635 5.57 6.14 -17.36
CA HIS A 635 6.77 6.93 -17.67
C HIS A 635 7.64 6.26 -18.74
N LEU A 636 7.81 4.94 -18.69
CA LEU A 636 8.55 4.18 -19.69
C LEU A 636 7.92 4.32 -21.07
N THR A 637 6.59 4.21 -21.15
CA THR A 637 5.86 4.42 -22.40
C THR A 637 6.03 5.85 -22.90
N ALA A 638 5.94 6.86 -22.03
CA ALA A 638 6.18 8.25 -22.40
C ALA A 638 7.60 8.46 -22.98
N VAL A 639 8.63 7.86 -22.37
CA VAL A 639 10.01 7.91 -22.89
C VAL A 639 10.08 7.28 -24.29
N ILE A 640 9.47 6.11 -24.50
CA ILE A 640 9.46 5.44 -25.81
C ILE A 640 8.71 6.27 -26.86
N LEU A 641 7.59 6.92 -26.49
CA LEU A 641 6.89 7.84 -27.38
C LEU A 641 7.74 9.07 -27.74
N VAL A 642 8.51 9.63 -26.81
CA VAL A 642 9.46 10.72 -27.11
C VAL A 642 10.57 10.25 -28.06
N ILE A 643 11.05 9.02 -27.92
CA ILE A 643 12.03 8.43 -28.84
C ILE A 643 11.42 8.30 -30.23
N LEU A 644 10.21 7.73 -30.33
CA LEU A 644 9.48 7.54 -31.57
C LEU A 644 9.17 8.87 -32.28
N LYS A 645 8.76 9.89 -31.51
CA LYS A 645 8.57 11.28 -31.95
C LYS A 645 9.82 11.81 -32.64
N ASN A 646 10.99 11.61 -32.03
CA ASN A 646 12.27 12.11 -32.54
C ASN A 646 12.73 11.33 -33.79
N GLN A 647 12.42 10.05 -33.88
CA GLN A 647 12.66 9.23 -35.08
C GLN A 647 11.81 9.71 -36.25
N ILE A 648 10.48 9.83 -36.07
CA ILE A 648 9.54 10.26 -37.11
C ILE A 648 9.86 11.67 -37.60
N SER A 649 10.24 12.59 -36.71
CA SER A 649 10.61 13.94 -37.11
C SER A 649 11.80 13.99 -38.07
N LYS A 650 12.65 12.96 -38.13
CA LYS A 650 13.83 12.90 -39.00
C LYS A 650 13.60 12.13 -40.30
N PHE A 651 12.39 11.61 -40.54
CA PHE A 651 12.09 10.87 -41.78
C PHE A 651 12.15 11.71 -43.05
N HIS A 652 12.20 13.04 -42.91
CA HIS A 652 12.36 13.99 -44.02
C HIS A 652 13.82 14.42 -44.27
N ASP A 653 14.79 13.99 -43.46
CA ASP A 653 16.19 14.36 -43.62
C ASP A 653 16.94 13.28 -44.43
N GLU A 654 17.62 13.67 -45.52
CA GLU A 654 18.55 12.77 -46.25
C GLU A 654 19.82 12.56 -45.41
N SER A 655 19.85 11.51 -44.59
CA SER A 655 21.04 11.20 -43.78
C SER A 655 21.85 10.03 -44.36
N ASN A 656 23.12 10.27 -44.69
CA ASN A 656 24.14 9.23 -44.83
C ASN A 656 24.30 8.47 -43.49
N THR A 657 24.00 7.18 -43.49
CA THR A 657 23.91 6.33 -42.30
C THR A 657 25.27 6.11 -41.63
N LYS A 658 25.60 6.91 -40.61
CA LYS A 658 26.69 6.59 -39.67
C LYS A 658 26.19 5.61 -38.60
N GLY A 659 26.54 4.33 -38.75
CA GLY A 659 26.69 3.35 -37.66
C GLY A 659 25.42 2.90 -36.92
N ILE A 660 25.12 1.60 -37.01
CA ILE A 660 23.98 0.92 -36.39
C ILE A 660 24.23 0.72 -34.91
N ARG A 661 23.88 1.74 -34.14
CA ARG A 661 23.85 1.66 -32.68
C ARG A 661 22.37 1.58 -32.27
N PRO A 662 21.84 0.39 -31.93
CA PRO A 662 20.42 0.21 -31.61
C PRO A 662 19.96 1.06 -30.40
N TYR A 663 20.91 1.43 -29.55
CA TYR A 663 20.74 2.31 -28.39
C TYR A 663 20.82 3.81 -28.73
N HIS A 664 21.14 4.19 -29.97
CA HIS A 664 21.28 5.58 -30.35
C HIS A 664 19.93 6.30 -30.27
N GLY A 665 19.89 7.38 -29.49
CA GLY A 665 18.66 8.14 -29.26
C GLY A 665 17.76 7.61 -28.15
N TYR A 666 18.10 6.50 -27.46
CA TYR A 666 17.36 6.07 -26.26
C TYR A 666 17.73 6.87 -25.00
N PHE A 667 18.91 7.49 -24.99
CA PHE A 667 19.34 8.38 -23.91
C PHE A 667 18.67 9.76 -24.02
N GLN A 668 17.38 9.84 -23.69
CA GLN A 668 16.52 11.03 -23.84
C GLN A 668 16.43 11.88 -22.55
N TYR A 669 17.55 12.37 -22.01
CA TYR A 669 17.54 13.23 -20.82
C TYR A 669 16.71 14.53 -21.01
N ALA A 670 16.50 14.98 -22.25
CA ALA A 670 15.62 16.11 -22.57
C ALA A 670 14.13 15.83 -22.29
N SER A 671 13.73 14.56 -22.18
CA SER A 671 12.35 14.20 -21.78
C SER A 671 12.02 14.62 -20.35
N LEU A 672 13.01 14.95 -19.50
CA LEU A 672 12.75 15.54 -18.17
C LEU A 672 11.96 16.84 -18.24
N TYR A 673 12.10 17.64 -19.31
CA TYR A 673 11.29 18.85 -19.53
C TYR A 673 9.80 18.55 -19.74
N LEU A 674 9.46 17.33 -20.19
CA LEU A 674 8.08 16.88 -20.32
C LEU A 674 7.38 16.91 -18.96
N ILE A 675 8.09 16.55 -17.87
CA ILE A 675 7.52 16.52 -16.52
C ILE A 675 7.11 17.92 -16.08
N THR A 676 7.98 18.91 -16.27
CA THR A 676 7.68 20.30 -15.92
C THR A 676 6.52 20.84 -16.75
N GLY A 677 6.49 20.54 -18.05
CA GLY A 677 5.38 20.92 -18.93
C GLY A 677 4.05 20.27 -18.53
N CYS A 678 4.07 18.96 -18.26
CA CYS A 678 2.88 18.22 -17.84
C CYS A 678 2.33 18.71 -16.51
N ARG A 679 3.20 19.07 -15.55
CA ARG A 679 2.77 19.63 -14.27
C ARG A 679 2.07 20.98 -14.43
N VAL A 680 2.63 21.87 -15.25
CA VAL A 680 2.02 23.17 -15.54
C VAL A 680 0.68 22.97 -16.23
N LEU A 681 0.62 22.11 -17.25
CA LEU A 681 -0.62 21.79 -17.97
C LEU A 681 -1.67 21.16 -17.05
N PHE A 682 -1.28 20.22 -16.19
CA PHE A 682 -2.18 19.58 -15.22
C PHE A 682 -2.83 20.62 -14.31
N LYS A 683 -2.05 21.58 -13.79
CA LYS A 683 -2.55 22.67 -12.95
C LYS A 683 -3.62 23.50 -13.66
N PHE A 684 -3.49 23.73 -14.97
CA PHE A 684 -4.52 24.41 -15.76
C PHE A 684 -5.76 23.55 -15.97
N LEU A 685 -5.59 22.24 -16.20
CA LEU A 685 -6.69 21.30 -16.44
C LEU A 685 -7.53 21.02 -15.18
N THR A 686 -6.90 20.96 -14.01
CA THR A 686 -7.56 20.59 -12.75
C THR A 686 -8.02 21.75 -11.89
N HIS A 687 -7.75 23.00 -12.31
CA HIS A 687 -8.25 24.20 -11.62
C HIS A 687 -9.80 24.23 -11.51
N TYR A 688 -10.51 23.37 -12.23
CA TYR A 688 -11.97 23.28 -12.25
C TYR A 688 -12.57 22.11 -11.45
N ASP A 689 -11.76 21.12 -11.03
CA ASP A 689 -12.26 19.93 -10.32
C ASP A 689 -12.02 20.07 -8.80
N ASP A 690 -12.99 20.62 -8.10
CA ASP A 690 -13.00 20.89 -6.65
C ASP A 690 -13.07 19.61 -5.77
N ASN A 691 -12.80 18.42 -6.33
CA ASN A 691 -13.12 17.14 -5.69
C ASN A 691 -11.89 16.38 -5.16
N GLU A 692 -11.69 16.49 -3.84
CA GLU A 692 -11.22 15.46 -2.90
C GLU A 692 -9.90 14.68 -3.15
N SER A 693 -9.15 14.90 -4.24
CA SER A 693 -7.82 14.32 -4.39
C SER A 693 -6.79 15.19 -3.67
N GLY A 694 -5.94 14.57 -2.84
CA GLY A 694 -4.98 15.24 -1.96
C GLY A 694 -4.02 16.22 -2.66
N ARG A 695 -3.15 16.85 -1.85
CA ARG A 695 -2.12 17.78 -2.34
C ARG A 695 -1.45 17.29 -3.61
N GLU A 696 -1.27 18.21 -4.57
CA GLU A 696 -0.51 17.98 -5.80
C GLU A 696 0.80 17.26 -5.49
N ILE A 697 1.01 16.12 -6.13
CA ILE A 697 2.17 15.27 -5.85
C ILE A 697 3.43 16.04 -6.24
N SER A 698 4.41 16.07 -5.32
CA SER A 698 5.68 16.75 -5.55
C SER A 698 6.36 16.31 -6.85
N ILE A 699 7.20 17.21 -7.39
CA ILE A 699 7.99 16.95 -8.59
C ILE A 699 9.06 15.88 -8.35
N TYR A 700 9.48 15.65 -7.10
CA TYR A 700 10.61 14.75 -6.81
C TYR A 700 10.33 13.29 -7.18
N PRO A 701 9.22 12.63 -6.75
CA PRO A 701 8.92 11.27 -7.19
C PRO A 701 8.80 11.17 -8.72
N ALA A 702 8.14 12.12 -9.37
CA ALA A 702 7.97 12.12 -10.82
C ALA A 702 9.32 12.17 -11.58
N VAL A 703 10.25 13.01 -11.12
CA VAL A 703 11.61 13.10 -11.70
C VAL A 703 12.39 11.82 -11.46
N ILE A 704 12.35 11.26 -10.25
CA ILE A 704 13.06 10.02 -9.91
C ILE A 704 12.56 8.86 -10.78
N ILE A 705 11.23 8.72 -10.91
CA ILE A 705 10.61 7.63 -11.68
C ILE A 705 10.84 7.82 -13.18
N HIS A 706 10.75 9.05 -13.70
CA HIS A 706 11.03 9.30 -15.11
C HIS A 706 12.51 9.08 -15.45
N GLY A 707 13.43 9.53 -14.60
CA GLY A 707 14.87 9.26 -14.73
C GLY A 707 15.16 7.77 -14.74
N THR A 708 14.49 7.02 -13.85
CA THR A 708 14.55 5.54 -13.83
C THR A 708 13.97 4.94 -15.11
N ALA A 709 12.86 5.46 -15.63
CA ALA A 709 12.27 5.01 -16.88
C ALA A 709 13.19 5.22 -18.10
N ILE A 710 13.97 6.31 -18.13
CA ILE A 710 14.99 6.55 -19.17
C ILE A 710 16.05 5.44 -19.11
N VAL A 711 16.59 5.14 -17.93
CA VAL A 711 17.59 4.07 -17.75
C VAL A 711 16.98 2.71 -18.11
N LEU A 712 15.75 2.43 -17.67
CA LEU A 712 15.04 1.20 -18.00
C LEU A 712 14.81 1.05 -19.50
N SER A 713 14.52 2.14 -20.24
CA SER A 713 14.37 2.09 -21.69
C SER A 713 15.65 1.66 -22.41
N ILE A 714 16.82 2.04 -21.87
CA ILE A 714 18.13 1.67 -22.39
C ILE A 714 18.38 0.18 -22.11
N LEU A 715 18.15 -0.27 -20.88
CA LEU A 715 18.27 -1.68 -20.50
C LEU A 715 17.32 -2.56 -21.33
N LEU A 716 16.09 -2.11 -21.56
CA LEU A 716 15.10 -2.81 -22.39
C LEU A 716 15.62 -2.97 -23.82
N VAL A 717 16.15 -1.91 -24.43
CA VAL A 717 16.74 -1.99 -25.78
C VAL A 717 17.91 -2.93 -25.85
N PHE A 718 18.83 -2.88 -24.87
CA PHE A 718 19.96 -3.81 -24.85
C PHE A 718 19.48 -5.25 -24.69
N SER A 719 18.50 -5.51 -23.82
CA SER A 719 17.91 -6.84 -23.66
C SER A 719 17.26 -7.36 -24.95
N VAL A 720 16.44 -6.54 -25.61
CA VAL A 720 15.80 -6.89 -26.88
C VAL A 720 16.84 -7.10 -27.98
N TRP A 721 17.87 -6.26 -28.05
CA TRP A 721 18.94 -6.41 -29.03
C TRP A 721 19.74 -7.71 -28.81
N THR A 722 20.05 -8.05 -27.56
CA THR A 722 20.66 -9.35 -27.21
C THR A 722 19.76 -10.52 -27.63
N ALA A 723 18.45 -10.43 -27.38
CA ALA A 723 17.50 -11.46 -27.82
C ALA A 723 17.46 -11.58 -29.35
N ILE A 724 17.52 -10.45 -30.07
CA ILE A 724 17.58 -10.41 -31.53
C ILE A 724 18.83 -11.13 -32.05
N ILE A 725 20.00 -10.86 -31.45
CA ILE A 725 21.28 -11.51 -31.78
C ILE A 725 21.20 -13.02 -31.52
N LEU A 726 20.77 -13.44 -30.32
CA LEU A 726 20.68 -14.86 -29.97
C LEU A 726 19.77 -15.64 -30.93
N ASN A 727 18.66 -15.03 -31.35
CA ASN A 727 17.73 -15.60 -32.32
C ASN A 727 18.30 -15.65 -33.74
N ALA A 728 19.03 -14.60 -34.15
CA ALA A 728 19.65 -14.54 -35.48
C ALA A 728 20.75 -15.61 -35.63
N TYR A 729 21.61 -15.79 -34.61
CA TYR A 729 22.78 -16.68 -34.64
C TYR A 729 22.52 -18.14 -34.29
N GLY A 730 21.28 -18.53 -33.95
CA GLY A 730 20.91 -19.95 -33.90
C GLY A 730 21.40 -20.72 -32.67
N LEU A 731 21.31 -20.16 -31.47
CA LEU A 731 21.24 -20.97 -30.24
C LEU A 731 19.86 -21.69 -30.10
N SER A 732 19.23 -22.00 -31.23
CA SER A 732 17.90 -22.62 -31.38
C SER A 732 18.00 -24.12 -31.71
N LYS A 733 19.14 -24.77 -31.43
CA LYS A 733 19.28 -26.24 -31.48
C LYS A 733 18.44 -26.98 -30.42
N LEU A 734 17.72 -26.26 -29.54
CA LEU A 734 16.70 -26.84 -28.68
C LEU A 734 15.41 -27.10 -29.49
N ILE A 735 15.10 -28.39 -29.57
CA ILE A 735 14.14 -29.06 -30.45
C ILE A 735 12.70 -28.64 -30.14
N ASN A 736 12.22 -27.57 -30.80
CA ASN A 736 10.80 -27.26 -31.11
C ASN A 736 10.64 -25.89 -31.80
N TRP A 737 11.68 -25.04 -31.76
CA TRP A 737 11.64 -23.69 -32.34
C TRP A 737 11.82 -23.65 -33.87
N PHE A 738 12.36 -24.72 -34.46
CA PHE A 738 12.60 -24.83 -35.89
C PHE A 738 11.30 -24.84 -36.72
N LEU A 739 10.22 -25.44 -36.19
CA LEU A 739 8.91 -25.52 -36.86
C LEU A 739 8.19 -24.16 -36.93
N LEU A 740 8.32 -23.35 -35.88
CA LEU A 740 7.70 -22.02 -35.78
C LEU A 740 8.35 -21.04 -36.77
N ARG A 741 9.69 -21.09 -36.91
CA ARG A 741 10.45 -20.19 -37.80
C ARG A 741 10.29 -20.57 -39.27
N SER A 742 10.22 -21.86 -39.61
CA SER A 742 10.13 -22.32 -41.01
C SER A 742 8.72 -22.18 -41.62
N VAL A 743 7.66 -22.27 -40.81
CA VAL A 743 6.27 -22.25 -41.31
C VAL A 743 5.57 -20.90 -41.11
N LEU A 744 5.62 -20.30 -39.91
CA LEU A 744 4.84 -19.09 -39.61
C LEU A 744 5.43 -17.82 -40.22
N LEU A 745 6.75 -17.76 -40.34
CA LEU A 745 7.47 -16.57 -40.76
C LEU A 745 7.25 -16.25 -42.26
N PRO A 746 7.34 -17.22 -43.19
CA PRO A 746 7.00 -16.99 -44.60
C PRO A 746 5.53 -16.62 -44.79
N ILE A 747 4.61 -17.23 -44.03
CA ILE A 747 3.17 -16.95 -44.12
C ILE A 747 2.85 -15.55 -43.60
N ALA A 748 3.44 -15.14 -42.47
CA ALA A 748 3.23 -13.83 -41.88
C ALA A 748 3.80 -12.69 -42.75
N ASP A 749 4.94 -12.92 -43.40
CA ASP A 749 5.56 -11.95 -44.31
C ASP A 749 4.80 -11.83 -45.65
N THR A 750 4.32 -12.96 -46.18
CA THR A 750 3.59 -12.99 -47.47
C THR A 750 2.13 -12.53 -47.34
N PHE A 751 1.44 -12.91 -46.25
CA PHE A 751 0.01 -12.64 -46.03
C PHE A 751 -0.28 -12.04 -44.64
N PRO A 752 0.26 -10.85 -44.32
CA PRO A 752 0.12 -10.25 -42.98
C PRO A 752 -1.33 -9.99 -42.55
N ILE A 753 -2.24 -9.71 -43.50
CA ILE A 753 -3.66 -9.46 -43.22
C ILE A 753 -4.41 -10.76 -42.86
N LEU A 754 -4.18 -11.84 -43.61
CA LEU A 754 -4.79 -13.15 -43.33
C LEU A 754 -4.33 -13.65 -41.95
N PHE A 755 -3.05 -13.46 -41.66
CA PHE A 755 -2.48 -13.84 -40.38
C PHE A 755 -3.03 -13.00 -39.22
N ALA A 756 -3.23 -11.69 -39.42
CA ALA A 756 -3.91 -10.83 -38.46
C ALA A 756 -5.35 -11.26 -38.20
N ALA A 757 -6.10 -11.66 -39.23
CA ALA A 757 -7.45 -12.21 -39.06
C ALA A 757 -7.45 -13.49 -38.21
N PHE A 758 -6.47 -14.37 -38.39
CA PHE A 758 -6.26 -15.54 -37.53
C PHE A 758 -5.99 -15.15 -36.08
N LEU A 759 -5.09 -14.20 -35.82
CA LEU A 759 -4.79 -13.75 -34.46
C LEU A 759 -5.98 -13.05 -33.79
N ILE A 760 -6.78 -12.30 -34.54
CA ILE A 760 -8.01 -11.68 -34.03
C ILE A 760 -9.05 -12.76 -33.69
N SER A 761 -9.22 -13.76 -34.55
CA SER A 761 -10.10 -14.91 -34.25
C SER A 761 -9.62 -15.66 -33.01
N LEU A 762 -8.30 -15.81 -32.84
CA LEU A 762 -7.71 -16.42 -31.67
C LEU A 762 -7.96 -15.58 -30.41
N ALA A 763 -7.81 -14.25 -30.48
CA ALA A 763 -8.10 -13.33 -29.38
C ALA A 763 -9.56 -13.44 -28.91
N ILE A 764 -10.51 -13.51 -29.85
CA ILE A 764 -11.95 -13.66 -29.57
C ILE A 764 -12.26 -15.02 -28.92
N ARG A 765 -11.54 -16.09 -29.28
CA ARG A 765 -11.76 -17.44 -28.73
C ARG A 765 -11.03 -17.68 -27.40
N THR A 766 -9.87 -17.04 -27.20
CA THR A 766 -8.99 -17.26 -26.06
C THR A 766 -8.94 -16.06 -25.14
N CYS A 767 -8.01 -15.12 -25.36
CA CYS A 767 -8.04 -13.74 -24.86
C CYS A 767 -7.04 -12.90 -25.67
N GLY A 768 -7.20 -11.57 -25.63
CA GLY A 768 -6.33 -10.61 -26.31
C GLY A 768 -4.86 -10.78 -25.97
N THR A 769 -4.54 -11.04 -24.70
CA THR A 769 -3.16 -11.27 -24.25
C THR A 769 -2.48 -12.45 -24.94
N VAL A 770 -3.18 -13.56 -25.22
CA VAL A 770 -2.60 -14.70 -25.96
C VAL A 770 -2.19 -14.26 -27.37
N ALA A 771 -3.07 -13.53 -28.05
CA ALA A 771 -2.78 -12.98 -29.37
C ALA A 771 -1.62 -11.98 -29.33
N LEU A 772 -1.53 -11.13 -28.30
CA LEU A 772 -0.40 -10.22 -28.09
C LEU A 772 0.93 -10.95 -27.86
N ILE A 773 0.95 -12.02 -27.06
CA ILE A 773 2.16 -12.85 -26.83
C ILE A 773 2.65 -13.44 -28.16
N ILE A 774 1.74 -14.02 -28.95
CA ILE A 774 2.09 -14.59 -30.26
C ILE A 774 2.57 -13.48 -31.21
N THR A 775 1.91 -12.32 -31.21
CA THR A 775 2.31 -11.15 -32.01
C THR A 775 3.71 -10.67 -31.62
N CYS A 776 4.02 -10.58 -30.32
CA CYS A 776 5.37 -10.26 -29.82
C CYS A 776 6.40 -11.27 -30.32
N ALA A 777 6.14 -12.57 -30.16
CA ALA A 777 7.06 -13.61 -30.61
C ALA A 777 7.36 -13.51 -32.11
N LEU A 778 6.33 -13.29 -32.92
CA LEU A 778 6.48 -13.16 -34.37
C LEU A 778 7.19 -11.86 -34.76
N TYR A 779 6.87 -10.74 -34.12
CA TYR A 779 7.54 -9.49 -34.41
C TYR A 779 9.04 -9.58 -34.06
N LEU A 780 9.39 -10.24 -32.95
CA LEU A 780 10.78 -10.52 -32.60
C LEU A 780 11.47 -11.35 -33.68
N LEU A 781 10.82 -12.40 -34.19
CA LEU A 781 11.36 -13.25 -35.26
C LEU A 781 11.56 -12.48 -36.58
N LEU A 782 10.61 -11.62 -36.96
CA LEU A 782 10.71 -10.76 -38.15
C LEU A 782 11.90 -9.80 -38.04
N ILE A 783 12.07 -9.15 -36.88
CA ILE A 783 13.20 -8.26 -36.64
C ILE A 783 14.52 -9.04 -36.63
N SER A 784 14.55 -10.24 -36.04
CA SER A 784 15.73 -11.11 -36.02
C SER A 784 16.18 -11.56 -37.41
N ASN A 785 15.25 -11.94 -38.28
CA ASN A 785 15.58 -12.30 -39.66
C ASN A 785 16.14 -11.09 -40.43
N ALA A 786 15.47 -9.94 -40.37
CA ALA A 786 15.97 -8.72 -41.00
C ALA A 786 17.37 -8.30 -40.50
N TYR A 787 17.66 -8.57 -39.22
CA TYR A 787 18.98 -8.33 -38.64
C TYR A 787 20.04 -9.35 -39.08
N SER A 788 19.66 -10.62 -39.24
CA SER A 788 20.53 -11.68 -39.78
C SER A 788 20.96 -11.34 -41.21
N ASP A 789 20.01 -11.00 -42.08
CA ASP A 789 20.28 -10.65 -43.48
C ASP A 789 21.23 -9.46 -43.58
N TYR A 790 21.10 -8.49 -42.67
CA TYR A 790 22.03 -7.38 -42.60
C TYR A 790 23.44 -7.81 -42.20
N LEU A 791 23.58 -8.62 -41.16
CA LEU A 791 24.88 -9.07 -40.69
C LEU A 791 25.61 -9.88 -41.75
N GLU A 792 24.91 -10.77 -42.47
CA GLU A 792 25.46 -11.52 -43.59
C GLU A 792 25.96 -10.57 -44.69
N ASN A 793 25.14 -9.60 -45.10
CA ASN A 793 25.55 -8.59 -46.09
C ASN A 793 26.71 -7.71 -45.61
N TRP A 794 26.75 -7.36 -44.32
CA TRP A 794 27.83 -6.59 -43.74
C TRP A 794 29.13 -7.39 -43.66
N LEU A 795 29.06 -8.67 -43.29
CA LEU A 795 30.20 -9.60 -43.29
C LEU A 795 30.72 -9.79 -44.71
N LEU A 796 29.85 -10.00 -45.70
CA LEU A 796 30.23 -10.11 -47.11
C LEU A 796 30.91 -8.83 -47.61
N LYS A 797 30.35 -7.64 -47.34
CA LYS A 797 30.98 -6.36 -47.67
C LYS A 797 32.34 -6.18 -47.02
N THR A 798 32.45 -6.54 -45.74
CA THR A 798 33.70 -6.42 -44.98
C THR A 798 34.73 -7.39 -45.54
N ALA A 799 34.35 -8.63 -45.86
CA ALA A 799 35.20 -9.63 -46.48
C ALA A 799 35.68 -9.21 -47.87
N VAL A 800 34.79 -8.67 -48.72
CA VAL A 800 35.14 -8.14 -50.05
C VAL A 800 36.07 -6.93 -49.92
N SER A 801 35.81 -6.01 -48.98
CA SER A 801 36.69 -4.86 -48.71
C SER A 801 38.06 -5.29 -48.17
N LEU A 802 38.10 -6.29 -47.29
CA LEU A 802 39.35 -6.85 -46.77
C LEU A 802 40.13 -7.54 -47.89
N HIS A 803 39.47 -8.33 -48.72
CA HIS A 803 40.08 -8.99 -49.88
C HIS A 803 40.64 -7.98 -50.88
N ALA A 804 39.90 -6.91 -51.19
CA ALA A 804 40.38 -5.83 -52.05
C ALA A 804 41.59 -5.10 -51.45
N LYS A 805 41.60 -4.85 -50.14
CA LYS A 805 42.76 -4.24 -49.44
C LYS A 805 43.98 -5.16 -49.44
N VAL A 806 43.80 -6.45 -49.12
CA VAL A 806 44.86 -7.46 -49.13
C VAL A 806 45.44 -7.66 -50.53
N ARG A 807 44.59 -7.71 -51.56
CA ARG A 807 45.01 -7.77 -52.96
C ARG A 807 45.82 -6.54 -53.38
N SER A 808 45.36 -5.34 -53.01
CA SER A 808 46.13 -4.12 -53.26
C SER A 808 47.47 -4.09 -52.53
N PHE A 809 47.58 -4.74 -51.36
CA PHE A 809 48.82 -4.87 -50.62
C PHE A 809 49.79 -5.85 -51.30
N TYR A 810 49.26 -6.97 -51.80
CA TYR A 810 50.01 -7.99 -52.54
C TYR A 810 50.55 -7.46 -53.88
N ASP A 811 49.71 -6.73 -54.64
CA ASP A 811 50.09 -6.11 -55.93
C ASP A 811 51.17 -5.02 -55.73
N LYS A 812 51.14 -4.30 -54.60
CA LYS A 812 52.13 -3.26 -54.26
C LYS A 812 53.47 -3.85 -53.81
N GLN A 813 53.48 -5.08 -53.28
CA GLN A 813 54.69 -5.77 -52.81
C GLN A 813 55.43 -6.50 -53.95
N ASN A 814 54.71 -6.93 -54.99
CA ASN A 814 55.27 -7.64 -56.15
C ASN A 814 55.66 -6.73 -57.34
N GLY A 815 55.62 -5.41 -57.19
CA GLY A 815 56.16 -4.47 -58.21
C GLY A 815 55.43 -4.50 -59.56
N ILE A 816 54.14 -4.85 -59.59
CA ILE A 816 53.35 -4.85 -60.83
C ILE A 816 52.84 -3.43 -61.08
N ASN A 817 53.55 -2.65 -61.91
CA ASN A 817 53.07 -1.38 -62.44
C ASN A 817 51.96 -1.63 -63.47
N THR A 818 50.70 -1.65 -63.03
CA THR A 818 49.55 -1.58 -63.95
C THR A 818 49.24 -0.12 -64.27
N THR A 819 49.26 0.22 -65.57
CA THR A 819 48.71 1.47 -66.11
C THR A 819 47.21 1.56 -65.83
N PRO A 820 46.63 2.77 -65.73
CA PRO A 820 45.25 2.95 -65.32
C PRO A 820 44.30 2.52 -66.44
N THR A 821 43.90 1.24 -66.45
CA THR A 821 42.70 0.81 -67.16
C THR A 821 41.49 1.18 -66.32
N THR A 822 40.64 2.02 -66.88
CA THR A 822 39.36 2.53 -66.35
C THR A 822 38.27 1.47 -66.18
N GLY A 823 38.62 0.20 -65.93
CA GLY A 823 37.68 -0.93 -65.87
C GLY A 823 37.61 -1.69 -64.54
N ILE A 824 38.59 -1.56 -63.63
CA ILE A 824 38.63 -2.39 -62.41
C ILE A 824 37.99 -1.68 -61.20
N SER A 825 38.02 -0.34 -61.18
CA SER A 825 37.30 0.44 -60.17
C SER A 825 35.79 0.41 -60.41
N SER A 826 35.31 0.25 -61.65
CA SER A 826 33.88 0.14 -61.93
C SER A 826 33.28 -1.17 -61.42
N ASP A 827 34.00 -2.30 -61.43
CA ASP A 827 33.45 -3.59 -60.96
C ASP A 827 33.40 -3.72 -59.45
N THR A 828 34.38 -3.20 -58.73
CA THR A 828 34.31 -3.13 -57.25
C THR A 828 33.32 -2.07 -56.79
N THR A 829 33.19 -0.94 -57.50
CA THR A 829 32.20 0.10 -57.17
C THR A 829 30.80 -0.29 -57.60
N SER A 830 30.62 -1.02 -58.70
CA SER A 830 29.32 -1.57 -59.14
C SER A 830 28.88 -2.70 -58.21
N LEU A 831 29.74 -3.66 -57.87
CA LEU A 831 29.46 -4.73 -56.90
C LEU A 831 29.16 -4.18 -55.50
N MET A 832 29.85 -3.11 -55.08
CA MET A 832 29.64 -2.45 -53.78
C MET A 832 28.42 -1.51 -53.78
N SER A 833 28.00 -1.00 -54.94
CA SER A 833 26.73 -0.27 -55.15
C SER A 833 25.51 -1.21 -55.26
N LEU A 834 25.71 -2.45 -55.72
CA LEU A 834 24.66 -3.45 -55.88
C LEU A 834 24.17 -4.01 -54.52
N ILE A 835 25.03 -4.03 -53.50
CA ILE A 835 24.68 -4.46 -52.15
C ILE A 835 24.15 -3.26 -51.36
N ARG A 836 23.00 -2.70 -51.76
CA ARG A 836 22.35 -1.63 -50.99
C ARG A 836 21.64 -2.25 -49.77
N CYS A 837 22.08 -1.91 -48.56
CA CYS A 837 21.48 -2.41 -47.31
C CYS A 837 20.17 -1.65 -47.00
N ASP A 838 19.14 -1.80 -47.83
CA ASP A 838 17.87 -1.07 -47.67
C ASP A 838 17.02 -1.54 -46.46
N GLY A 839 17.20 -2.79 -46.00
CA GLY A 839 16.46 -3.35 -44.85
C GLY A 839 16.76 -2.71 -43.48
N MET A 840 17.80 -1.89 -43.37
CA MET A 840 18.36 -1.41 -42.09
C MET A 840 17.97 -0.01 -41.68
N ASN A 841 17.45 0.78 -42.61
CA ASN A 841 17.14 2.21 -42.40
C ASN A 841 16.05 2.45 -41.35
N ASN A 842 15.33 1.40 -40.98
CA ASN A 842 14.11 1.43 -40.17
C ASN A 842 14.21 0.63 -38.86
N PHE A 843 15.37 0.04 -38.56
CA PHE A 843 15.53 -0.88 -37.44
C PHE A 843 15.18 -0.25 -36.08
N SER A 844 15.66 0.97 -35.81
CA SER A 844 15.39 1.68 -34.56
C SER A 844 13.92 2.00 -34.33
N PHE A 845 13.17 2.22 -35.42
CA PHE A 845 11.72 2.46 -35.40
C PHE A 845 10.95 1.18 -35.04
N HIS A 846 11.26 0.05 -35.67
CA HIS A 846 10.63 -1.23 -35.34
C HIS A 846 10.94 -1.66 -33.90
N LEU A 847 12.14 -1.36 -33.40
CA LEU A 847 12.51 -1.60 -32.00
C LEU A 847 11.63 -0.81 -31.02
N SER A 848 11.33 0.46 -31.32
CA SER A 848 10.42 1.27 -30.50
C SER A 848 8.99 0.73 -30.51
N LEU A 849 8.48 0.32 -31.67
CA LEU A 849 7.16 -0.32 -31.78
C LEU A 849 7.09 -1.67 -31.04
N PHE A 850 8.15 -2.48 -31.13
CA PHE A 850 8.24 -3.74 -30.40
C PHE A 850 8.24 -3.52 -28.88
N ASN A 851 8.93 -2.49 -28.38
CA ASN A 851 8.92 -2.14 -26.97
C ASN A 851 7.53 -1.68 -26.49
N LEU A 852 6.81 -0.88 -27.28
CA LEU A 852 5.42 -0.49 -26.97
C LEU A 852 4.50 -1.73 -26.91
N LEU A 853 4.63 -2.64 -27.88
CA LEU A 853 3.88 -3.90 -27.90
C LEU A 853 4.20 -4.75 -26.66
N THR A 854 5.47 -4.87 -26.28
CA THR A 854 5.90 -5.65 -25.11
C THR A 854 5.35 -5.08 -23.81
N ILE A 855 5.33 -3.74 -23.65
CA ILE A 855 4.71 -3.08 -22.49
C ILE A 855 3.22 -3.39 -22.43
N MET A 856 2.52 -3.28 -23.55
CA MET A 856 1.10 -3.60 -23.63
C MET A 856 0.81 -5.08 -23.29
N THR A 857 1.61 -6.01 -23.78
CA THR A 857 1.51 -7.44 -23.43
C THR A 857 1.69 -7.66 -21.93
N PHE A 858 2.68 -7.00 -21.31
CA PHE A 858 2.93 -7.09 -19.87
C PHE A 858 1.76 -6.57 -19.03
N LEU A 859 1.18 -5.41 -19.40
CA LEU A 859 0.03 -4.82 -18.70
C LEU A 859 -1.20 -5.73 -18.69
N ASN A 860 -1.39 -6.54 -19.74
CA ASN A 860 -2.55 -7.43 -19.88
C ASN A 860 -2.25 -8.88 -19.47
N SER A 861 -1.07 -9.17 -18.91
CA SER A 861 -0.67 -10.52 -18.48
C SER A 861 -1.67 -11.18 -17.50
N MET A 862 -2.33 -10.39 -16.65
CA MET A 862 -3.27 -10.91 -15.67
C MET A 862 -4.58 -11.42 -16.30
N THR A 863 -4.98 -10.90 -17.45
CA THR A 863 -6.10 -11.44 -18.24
C THR A 863 -5.79 -12.86 -18.75
N PHE A 864 -4.53 -13.13 -19.12
CA PHE A 864 -4.09 -14.46 -19.49
C PHE A 864 -4.17 -15.43 -18.31
N VAL A 865 -3.70 -15.01 -17.13
CA VAL A 865 -3.80 -15.82 -15.90
C VAL A 865 -5.27 -16.11 -15.55
N ALA A 866 -6.16 -15.12 -15.69
CA ALA A 866 -7.58 -15.30 -15.46
C ALA A 866 -8.19 -16.32 -16.45
N TRP A 867 -7.91 -16.18 -17.74
CA TRP A 867 -8.39 -17.11 -18.77
C TRP A 867 -7.89 -18.54 -18.57
N MET A 868 -6.61 -18.71 -18.17
CA MET A 868 -6.03 -20.03 -17.85
C MET A 868 -6.79 -20.72 -16.70
N LYS A 869 -7.34 -19.94 -15.76
CA LYS A 869 -8.08 -20.44 -14.59
C LYS A 869 -9.56 -20.71 -14.88
N ASP A 870 -10.24 -19.86 -15.64
CA ASP A 870 -11.61 -20.09 -16.13
C ASP A 870 -11.73 -19.73 -17.62
N ARG A 871 -11.70 -20.76 -18.48
CA ARG A 871 -11.81 -20.60 -19.94
C ARG A 871 -13.13 -19.96 -20.39
N ARG A 872 -14.17 -19.95 -19.53
CA ARG A 872 -15.47 -19.35 -19.84
C ARG A 872 -15.49 -17.84 -19.72
N ILE A 873 -14.44 -17.20 -19.18
CA ILE A 873 -14.36 -15.74 -19.06
C ILE A 873 -14.57 -15.06 -20.42
N VAL A 874 -13.91 -15.54 -21.47
CA VAL A 874 -14.03 -14.89 -22.79
C VAL A 874 -15.37 -15.12 -23.48
N SER A 875 -16.03 -16.25 -23.23
CA SER A 875 -17.42 -16.46 -23.67
C SER A 875 -18.42 -15.48 -23.04
N ARG A 876 -18.08 -14.84 -21.91
CA ARG A 876 -18.89 -13.80 -21.26
C ARG A 876 -18.65 -12.39 -21.83
N GLY A 877 -17.74 -12.25 -22.81
CA GLY A 877 -17.41 -10.96 -23.45
C GLY A 877 -16.62 -10.00 -22.55
N THR A 878 -15.87 -10.53 -21.57
CA THR A 878 -15.37 -9.74 -20.44
C THR A 878 -13.88 -9.38 -20.50
N ASP A 879 -13.21 -9.62 -21.63
CA ASP A 879 -11.79 -9.34 -21.83
C ASP A 879 -11.51 -7.83 -22.05
N PRO A 880 -10.90 -7.13 -21.08
CA PRO A 880 -10.59 -5.70 -21.21
C PRO A 880 -9.47 -5.40 -22.21
N SER A 881 -8.68 -6.41 -22.59
CA SER A 881 -7.55 -6.27 -23.52
C SER A 881 -7.94 -6.46 -24.99
N LEU A 882 -9.14 -7.02 -25.26
CA LEU A 882 -9.54 -7.46 -26.60
C LEU A 882 -9.57 -6.31 -27.61
N LEU A 883 -10.27 -5.21 -27.30
CA LEU A 883 -10.40 -4.08 -28.21
C LEU A 883 -9.05 -3.42 -28.54
N PRO A 884 -8.22 -3.02 -27.56
CA PRO A 884 -6.85 -2.54 -27.84
C PRO A 884 -6.02 -3.53 -28.66
N THR A 885 -6.12 -4.83 -28.37
CA THR A 885 -5.38 -5.89 -29.08
C THR A 885 -5.77 -5.94 -30.56
N VAL A 886 -7.07 -5.95 -30.86
CA VAL A 886 -7.59 -5.98 -32.23
C VAL A 886 -7.09 -4.76 -33.01
N ILE A 887 -7.13 -3.58 -32.40
CA ILE A 887 -6.64 -2.32 -33.01
C ILE A 887 -5.15 -2.42 -33.35
N VAL A 888 -4.32 -2.87 -32.40
CA VAL A 888 -2.87 -2.98 -32.58
C VAL A 888 -2.52 -4.02 -33.64
N ILE A 889 -3.11 -5.22 -33.59
CA ILE A 889 -2.85 -6.28 -34.57
C ILE A 889 -3.27 -5.84 -35.98
N SER A 890 -4.44 -5.20 -36.10
CA SER A 890 -4.92 -4.66 -37.39
C SER A 890 -3.96 -3.60 -37.94
N SER A 891 -3.54 -2.65 -37.09
CA SER A 891 -2.59 -1.60 -37.46
C SER A 891 -1.24 -2.18 -37.88
N LEU A 892 -0.71 -3.13 -37.10
CA LEU A 892 0.58 -3.77 -37.36
C LEU A 892 0.56 -4.57 -38.67
N SER A 893 -0.54 -5.25 -38.98
CA SER A 893 -0.72 -5.99 -40.23
C SER A 893 -0.64 -5.08 -41.46
N LEU A 894 -1.21 -3.87 -41.37
CA LEU A 894 -1.13 -2.86 -42.42
C LEU A 894 0.29 -2.32 -42.52
N LEU A 895 0.94 -1.98 -41.40
CA LEU A 895 2.32 -1.50 -41.39
C LEU A 895 3.29 -2.52 -42.01
N TRP A 896 3.15 -3.81 -41.70
CA TRP A 896 3.95 -4.88 -42.31
C TRP A 896 3.68 -5.00 -43.81
N ARG A 897 2.41 -4.99 -44.24
CA ARG A 897 2.04 -4.99 -45.67
C ARG A 897 2.65 -3.80 -46.42
N LEU A 898 2.67 -2.64 -45.80
CA LEU A 898 3.21 -1.41 -46.39
C LEU A 898 4.74 -1.37 -46.40
N LYS A 899 5.43 -2.32 -45.73
CA LYS A 899 6.87 -2.29 -45.48
C LYS A 899 7.30 -0.94 -44.84
N SER A 900 6.47 -0.45 -43.91
CA SER A 900 6.67 0.83 -43.22
C SER A 900 7.88 0.80 -42.29
N PRO A 901 8.52 1.96 -42.01
CA PRO A 901 8.21 3.28 -42.54
C PRO A 901 8.83 3.51 -43.92
N LYS A 902 8.02 3.97 -44.87
CA LYS A 902 8.54 4.48 -46.15
C LYS A 902 8.88 5.95 -45.96
N LYS A 903 10.17 6.29 -45.93
CA LYS A 903 10.65 7.68 -45.75
C LYS A 903 10.34 8.50 -47.01
N ILE A 904 9.30 9.34 -46.96
CA ILE A 904 8.85 10.18 -48.07
C ILE A 904 9.27 11.63 -47.77
N PHE A 905 10.41 12.05 -48.32
CA PHE A 905 11.01 13.35 -48.00
C PHE A 905 10.10 14.56 -48.25
N SER A 906 9.21 14.48 -49.26
CA SER A 906 8.23 15.52 -49.58
C SER A 906 7.08 15.65 -48.58
N PHE A 907 6.85 14.65 -47.71
CA PHE A 907 5.73 14.62 -46.74
C PHE A 907 6.10 15.23 -45.37
N ARG A 908 6.86 16.33 -45.38
CA ARG A 908 7.43 16.97 -44.18
C ARG A 908 6.38 17.41 -43.15
N ILE A 909 5.28 18.01 -43.61
CA ILE A 909 4.22 18.55 -42.75
C ILE A 909 3.51 17.41 -42.00
N GLY A 910 3.19 16.31 -42.69
CA GLY A 910 2.56 15.15 -42.08
C GLY A 910 3.41 14.52 -40.97
N TYR A 911 4.72 14.35 -41.20
CA TYR A 911 5.63 13.85 -40.16
C TYR A 911 5.76 14.79 -38.95
N ARG A 912 5.71 16.12 -39.16
CA ARG A 912 5.71 17.09 -38.05
C ARG A 912 4.42 17.01 -37.21
N ILE A 913 3.26 16.91 -37.87
CA ILE A 913 1.97 16.77 -37.18
C ILE A 913 1.93 15.46 -36.39
N ALA A 914 2.33 14.34 -36.98
CA ALA A 914 2.40 13.05 -36.29
C ALA A 914 3.36 13.09 -35.10
N SER A 915 4.55 13.69 -35.27
CA SER A 915 5.53 13.89 -34.18
C SER A 915 4.95 14.71 -33.03
N LEU A 916 4.21 15.78 -33.31
CA LEU A 916 3.53 16.59 -32.29
C LEU A 916 2.45 15.78 -31.55
N LEU A 917 1.60 15.05 -32.27
CA LEU A 917 0.55 14.21 -31.67
C LEU A 917 1.14 13.11 -30.77
N ILE A 918 2.24 12.48 -31.18
CA ILE A 918 2.95 11.48 -30.35
C ILE A 918 3.54 12.14 -29.09
N TYR A 919 4.06 13.37 -29.19
CA TYR A 919 4.54 14.11 -28.03
C TYR A 919 3.41 14.45 -27.05
N MET A 920 2.25 14.85 -27.56
CA MET A 920 1.04 15.04 -26.75
C MET A 920 0.60 13.73 -26.08
N GLY A 921 0.68 12.61 -26.80
CA GLY A 921 0.47 11.27 -26.25
C GLY A 921 1.42 10.92 -25.10
N ALA A 922 2.70 11.30 -25.20
CA ALA A 922 3.67 11.13 -24.12
C ALA A 922 3.29 11.94 -22.86
N GLY A 923 2.78 13.16 -23.05
CA GLY A 923 2.24 13.96 -21.94
C GLY A 923 0.97 13.34 -21.32
N ALA A 924 0.08 12.80 -22.16
CA ALA A 924 -1.13 12.11 -21.70
C ALA A 924 -0.81 10.86 -20.86
N CYS A 925 0.26 10.11 -21.17
CA CYS A 925 0.74 9.02 -20.33
C CYS A 925 1.01 9.50 -18.89
N ILE A 926 1.80 10.57 -18.75
CA ILE A 926 2.18 11.12 -17.44
C ILE A 926 0.95 11.64 -16.70
N ILE A 927 0.06 12.38 -17.36
CA ILE A 927 -1.07 13.03 -16.69
C ILE A 927 -2.19 12.02 -16.31
N TYR A 928 -2.55 11.10 -17.21
CA TYR A 928 -3.77 10.30 -17.08
C TYR A 928 -3.54 8.81 -16.79
N CYS A 929 -2.36 8.27 -17.07
CA CYS A 929 -2.11 6.83 -17.00
C CYS A 929 -1.34 6.37 -15.76
N GLN A 930 -0.73 7.28 -14.98
CA GLN A 930 0.02 6.92 -13.77
C GLN A 930 -0.83 6.20 -12.72
N ASP A 931 -2.05 6.69 -12.45
CA ASP A 931 -3.00 6.08 -11.51
C ASP A 931 -3.93 5.05 -12.15
N ALA A 932 -4.09 5.09 -13.48
CA ALA A 932 -5.02 4.27 -14.25
C ALA A 932 -4.29 3.59 -15.44
N LEU A 933 -3.50 2.56 -15.12
CA LEU A 933 -2.60 1.91 -16.08
C LEU A 933 -3.31 1.31 -17.29
N TYR A 934 -4.56 0.85 -17.15
CA TYR A 934 -5.34 0.32 -18.27
C TYR A 934 -5.50 1.31 -19.44
N LYS A 935 -5.49 2.63 -19.16
CA LYS A 935 -5.56 3.68 -20.19
C LYS A 935 -4.37 3.65 -21.15
N LEU A 936 -3.24 3.10 -20.69
CA LEU A 936 -2.04 2.97 -21.51
C LEU A 936 -2.25 2.05 -22.71
N ASN A 937 -3.09 1.00 -22.55
CA ASN A 937 -3.46 0.11 -23.67
C ASN A 937 -4.08 0.90 -24.83
N TYR A 938 -4.98 1.84 -24.52
CA TYR A 938 -5.65 2.66 -25.52
C TYR A 938 -4.71 3.72 -26.13
N LEU A 939 -3.82 4.34 -25.34
CA LEU A 939 -2.81 5.27 -25.87
C LEU A 939 -1.80 4.57 -26.79
N ILE A 940 -1.34 3.38 -26.42
CA ILE A 940 -0.46 2.56 -27.27
C ILE A 940 -1.20 2.19 -28.55
N ALA A 941 -2.43 1.67 -28.47
CA ALA A 941 -3.24 1.36 -29.64
C ALA A 941 -3.46 2.56 -30.56
N GLY A 942 -3.81 3.73 -29.99
CA GLY A 942 -3.96 4.97 -30.74
C GLY A 942 -2.66 5.43 -31.42
N THR A 943 -1.50 5.16 -30.82
CA THR A 943 -0.19 5.42 -31.43
C THR A 943 0.03 4.55 -32.66
N PHE A 944 -0.29 3.26 -32.61
CA PHE A 944 -0.22 2.36 -33.78
C PHE A 944 -1.16 2.81 -34.90
N VAL A 945 -2.38 3.24 -34.58
CA VAL A 945 -3.33 3.78 -35.56
C VAL A 945 -2.78 5.05 -36.21
N LEU A 946 -2.29 6.00 -35.41
CA LEU A 946 -1.73 7.27 -35.90
C LEU A 946 -0.59 7.04 -36.90
N ILE A 947 0.32 6.13 -36.60
CA ILE A 947 1.43 5.77 -37.50
C ILE A 947 0.90 5.13 -38.78
N THR A 948 -0.09 4.23 -38.67
CA THR A 948 -0.69 3.56 -39.83
C THR A 948 -1.37 4.56 -40.76
N VAL A 949 -2.17 5.48 -40.21
CA VAL A 949 -2.81 6.56 -40.96
C VAL A 949 -1.78 7.47 -41.61
N MET A 950 -0.73 7.85 -40.87
CA MET A 950 0.37 8.67 -41.38
C MET A 950 1.05 8.00 -42.60
N GLU A 951 1.33 6.71 -42.54
CA GLU A 951 1.95 5.96 -43.64
C GLU A 951 1.02 5.84 -44.86
N LEU A 952 -0.29 5.62 -44.65
CA LEU A 952 -1.28 5.59 -45.72
C LEU A 952 -1.41 6.95 -46.42
N VAL A 953 -1.56 8.02 -45.65
CA VAL A 953 -1.65 9.39 -46.18
C VAL A 953 -0.37 9.78 -46.91
N GLY A 954 0.80 9.44 -46.36
CA GLY A 954 2.08 9.68 -47.02
C GLY A 954 2.18 8.97 -48.38
N GLN A 955 1.71 7.73 -48.48
CA GLN A 955 1.68 7.00 -49.75
C GLN A 955 0.70 7.59 -50.76
N CYS A 956 -0.50 8.00 -50.31
CA CYS A 956 -1.43 8.74 -51.16
C CYS A 956 -0.79 10.03 -51.66
N TYR A 957 -0.16 10.81 -50.78
CA TYR A 957 0.54 12.05 -51.13
C TYR A 957 1.62 11.82 -52.19
N LYS A 958 2.46 10.79 -52.03
CA LYS A 958 3.46 10.43 -53.04
C LYS A 958 2.84 10.09 -54.40
N LYS A 959 1.67 9.45 -54.42
CA LYS A 959 0.96 9.08 -55.65
C LYS A 959 0.31 10.29 -56.36
N PHE A 960 -0.02 11.36 -55.63
CA PHE A 960 -0.59 12.59 -56.17
C PHE A 960 0.45 13.69 -56.45
N SER A 961 1.64 13.60 -55.86
CA SER A 961 2.76 14.54 -56.11
C SER A 961 3.69 14.11 -57.24
N LEU A 962 3.53 12.88 -57.74
CA LEU A 962 4.09 12.34 -58.97
C LEU A 962 3.05 12.51 -60.08
#